data_AF-A0AAD6UDT6-F1
#
_entry.id   AF-A0AAD6UDT6-F1
#
_cell.length_a   1.000
_cell.length_b   1.000
_cell.length_c   1.000
_cell.angle_alpha   90.00
_cell.angle_beta   90.00
_cell.angle_gamma   90.00
#
_symmetry.space_group_name_H-M   'P 1'
#
loop_
_entity.id
_entity.type
_entity.pdbx_description
1 polymer ?
#
loop_
_entity_poly.entity_id
_entity_poly.type
_entity_poly.pdbx_seq_one_letter_code
_entity_poly.pdbx_strand_id
1 'polypeptide(L)'
;MEGLVPCAPWSPTVSITLRVLEVYRVTHVRCPQLAIQPFVKSLCDMHGVPYKPYLCQQFSIAYDLYLDIRRQTDQLVMECLGRDSMWRLKHNCPACMYKFEGEEKLIFEMLTTMDGNDSLKRVLRRTKTANTDEDGEPTLGPSNERLDSRDASDGYFITREKVEEWAKTRLADALPMDVLMWGVFDETGIFLALCRHGFVLLLTDMLRSGELAKYPLAIVNELLTAFGLNLGAGYDVGCNFEATVANSELGNLAREMNMRCLVGAFHGHAHNRLCQLKFLATYVEGLGLEDLEGCERFFSRSNGLAKSCRYASCFHRQQEITTYIKHFDSFETYANLAKFLCANYQQALTILRTEPALLGWMEREGVESFEEFKEWLQEEKDYLLGLKNAPKEKVESLEMEYVQKLINLSTSETRYGVLAAEARRARSDDAAYAPGVGKAELARRHGKEKMERDLESVQELERKLDIVERWTTTSPRWLETVVQVKKRKYQLALDALELLIVERIFELTKMNQSQTGYKLRKHIAKALQARSKAVRNAIDRYNNAAILLNPPMPQLSWEQVVEYAFLADFDILRDTGAEVQSRPWTRPAYRLALDKYFRLQRAKEEIRRLNIEIRRVVTWIHDEDRLLRRKGRELRRSQGKSAEQAEADLNLAVQVRLYRERRGRFDDAHMRRFRVLAKTAGFTGSISPGRAVEVVQGIDEMEVDNEGNETGSESEEGVAGEGDDEDEGDDTRDTEVSRIRYRLSVLAVDGAREQGDEV
;
A
#
# COMPACT_ATOMS: atom_id res chain seq x y z
N MET A 1 19.16 31.91 -13.38
CA MET A 1 17.94 32.75 -13.50
C MET A 1 18.19 34.00 -12.72
N GLU A 2 18.28 35.12 -13.42
CA GLU A 2 18.25 36.47 -12.84
C GLU A 2 16.85 37.03 -13.07
N GLY A 3 16.32 37.76 -12.10
CA GLY A 3 14.96 38.30 -12.19
C GLY A 3 14.35 38.58 -10.82
N LEU A 4 13.37 39.46 -10.81
CA LEU A 4 12.63 39.92 -9.64
C LEU A 4 11.15 39.57 -9.80
N VAL A 5 10.56 39.02 -8.74
CA VAL A 5 9.13 38.70 -8.69
C VAL A 5 8.44 39.70 -7.76
N PRO A 6 7.42 40.44 -8.25
CA PRO A 6 6.73 41.44 -7.45
C PRO A 6 5.89 40.80 -6.33
N CYS A 7 5.81 41.46 -5.18
CA CYS A 7 5.00 41.01 -4.05
C CYS A 7 3.54 41.53 -4.10
N ALA A 8 3.17 42.30 -5.12
CA ALA A 8 1.83 42.84 -5.31
C ALA A 8 1.53 43.05 -6.81
N PRO A 9 0.27 42.86 -7.26
CA PRO A 9 -0.08 42.91 -8.68
C PRO A 9 -0.16 44.32 -9.29
N TRP A 10 -0.57 45.34 -8.53
CA TRP A 10 -0.89 46.67 -9.09
C TRP A 10 0.15 47.75 -8.78
N SER A 11 0.81 47.68 -7.63
CA SER A 11 1.81 48.67 -7.22
C SER A 11 2.88 48.01 -6.34
N PRO A 12 3.77 47.20 -6.94
CA PRO A 12 4.80 46.50 -6.20
C PRO A 12 5.85 47.49 -5.67
N THR A 13 5.95 47.62 -4.35
CA THR A 13 7.02 48.37 -3.67
C THR A 13 8.14 47.45 -3.19
N VAL A 14 7.93 46.14 -3.23
CA VAL A 14 8.87 45.09 -2.83
C VAL A 14 8.85 44.00 -3.90
N SER A 15 10.03 43.48 -4.21
CA SER A 15 10.20 42.30 -5.06
C SER A 15 11.20 41.34 -4.44
N ILE A 16 11.08 40.06 -4.79
CA ILE A 16 11.98 39.00 -4.32
C ILE A 16 12.69 38.40 -5.53
N THR A 17 13.99 38.15 -5.40
CA THR A 17 14.76 37.57 -6.49
C THR A 17 14.35 36.13 -6.76
N LEU A 18 14.35 35.71 -8.03
CA LEU A 18 14.12 34.32 -8.43
C LEU A 18 15.08 33.35 -7.73
N ARG A 19 16.32 33.79 -7.45
CA ARG A 19 17.32 33.00 -6.73
C ARG A 19 16.87 32.69 -5.30
N VAL A 20 16.34 33.67 -4.57
CA VAL A 20 15.84 33.46 -3.21
C VAL A 20 14.62 32.52 -3.21
N LEU A 21 13.69 32.69 -4.17
CA LEU A 21 12.53 31.81 -4.30
C LEU A 21 12.94 30.38 -4.66
N GLU A 22 13.94 30.19 -5.52
CA GLU A 22 14.45 28.86 -5.85
C GLU A 22 15.20 28.20 -4.68
N VAL A 23 15.96 28.98 -3.91
CA VAL A 23 16.59 28.49 -2.66
C VAL A 23 15.50 28.01 -1.70
N TYR A 24 14.43 28.79 -1.50
CA TYR A 24 13.32 28.35 -0.67
C TYR A 24 12.68 27.09 -1.22
N ARG A 25 12.32 27.04 -2.51
CA ARG A 25 11.68 25.87 -3.12
C ARG A 25 12.51 24.61 -2.90
N VAL A 26 13.80 24.65 -3.23
CA VAL A 26 14.70 23.48 -3.14
C VAL A 26 14.94 23.05 -1.70
N THR A 27 15.10 24.00 -0.77
CA THR A 27 15.29 23.68 0.65
C THR A 27 13.99 23.16 1.28
N HIS A 28 12.84 23.73 0.92
CA HIS A 28 11.52 23.28 1.39
C HIS A 28 11.21 21.85 0.95
N VAL A 29 11.39 21.51 -0.34
CA VAL A 29 11.09 20.13 -0.80
C VAL A 29 12.04 19.08 -0.24
N ARG A 30 13.28 19.46 0.14
CA ARG A 30 14.24 18.58 0.84
C ARG A 30 13.96 18.48 2.34
N CYS A 31 13.48 19.57 2.93
CA CYS A 31 13.09 19.66 4.33
C CYS A 31 11.69 20.27 4.45
N PRO A 32 10.62 19.46 4.27
CA PRO A 32 9.23 19.95 4.26
C PRO A 32 8.80 20.67 5.55
N GLN A 33 9.58 20.52 6.62
CA GLN A 33 9.36 21.19 7.89
C GLN A 33 9.76 22.69 7.85
N LEU A 34 10.57 23.12 6.87
CA LEU A 34 10.98 24.51 6.69
C LEU A 34 9.85 25.33 6.06
N ALA A 35 8.92 25.82 6.89
CA ALA A 35 7.84 26.68 6.42
C ALA A 35 8.34 28.07 5.95
N ILE A 36 7.49 28.82 5.23
CA ILE A 36 7.79 30.18 4.75
C ILE A 36 8.24 31.09 5.91
N GLN A 37 7.55 31.04 7.05
CA GLN A 37 7.82 31.94 8.17
C GLN A 37 9.24 31.83 8.74
N PRO A 38 9.74 30.64 9.13
CA PRO A 38 11.12 30.53 9.58
C PRO A 38 12.12 30.94 8.48
N PHE A 39 11.86 30.63 7.21
CA PHE A 39 12.72 31.07 6.11
C PHE A 39 12.79 32.60 5.98
N VAL A 40 11.64 33.28 6.01
CA VAL A 40 11.55 34.74 5.95
C VAL A 40 12.18 35.40 7.19
N LYS A 41 12.03 34.81 8.38
CA LYS A 41 12.76 35.27 9.57
C LYS A 41 14.27 35.18 9.38
N SER A 42 14.78 34.07 8.83
CA SER A 42 16.21 33.95 8.50
C SER A 42 16.66 34.99 7.49
N LEU A 43 15.84 35.33 6.48
CA LEU A 43 16.13 36.45 5.58
C LEU A 43 16.23 37.77 6.35
N CYS A 44 15.29 38.05 7.26
CA CYS A 44 15.30 39.26 8.08
C CYS A 44 16.58 39.35 8.93
N ASP A 45 16.97 38.24 9.58
CA ASP A 45 18.18 38.16 10.39
C ASP A 45 19.45 38.42 9.55
N MET A 46 19.54 37.83 8.36
CA MET A 46 20.66 38.05 7.43
C MET A 46 20.74 39.51 6.92
N HIS A 47 19.60 40.19 6.79
CA HIS A 47 19.53 41.58 6.38
C HIS A 47 19.61 42.57 7.55
N GLY A 48 19.70 42.09 8.81
CA GLY A 48 19.73 42.94 10.00
C GLY A 48 18.44 43.74 10.24
N VAL A 49 17.29 43.26 9.74
CA VAL A 49 16.00 43.94 9.86
C VAL A 49 15.03 43.17 10.77
N PRO A 50 14.14 43.85 11.52
CA PRO A 50 13.17 43.17 12.36
C PRO A 50 12.09 42.48 11.52
N TYR A 51 11.77 41.23 11.85
CA TYR A 51 10.66 40.51 11.23
C TYR A 51 9.33 41.26 11.41
N LYS A 52 8.59 41.42 10.31
CA LYS A 52 7.23 41.94 10.29
C LYS A 52 6.29 40.90 9.66
N PRO A 53 5.10 40.62 10.23
CA PRO A 53 4.19 39.59 9.72
C PRO A 53 3.83 39.71 8.24
N TYR A 54 3.74 40.93 7.71
CA TYR A 54 3.42 41.16 6.30
C TYR A 54 4.50 40.64 5.32
N LEU A 55 5.75 40.47 5.77
CA LEU A 55 6.83 39.96 4.92
C LEU A 55 6.60 38.50 4.51
N CYS A 56 6.01 37.68 5.40
CA CYS A 56 5.59 36.33 5.05
C CYS A 56 4.50 36.32 3.98
N GLN A 57 3.56 37.26 4.06
CA GLN A 57 2.50 37.37 3.07
C GLN A 57 3.05 37.81 1.71
N GLN A 58 3.93 38.81 1.69
CA GLN A 58 4.63 39.26 0.48
C GLN A 58 5.45 38.14 -0.15
N PHE A 59 6.18 37.37 0.66
CA PHE A 59 6.93 36.21 0.20
C PHE A 59 6.02 35.14 -0.40
N SER A 60 4.92 34.81 0.27
CA SER A 60 3.93 33.84 -0.23
C SER A 60 3.38 34.25 -1.59
N ILE A 61 3.02 35.53 -1.78
CA ILE A 61 2.50 36.04 -3.05
C ILE A 61 3.54 35.88 -4.17
N ALA A 62 4.79 36.28 -3.92
CA ALA A 62 5.87 36.13 -4.89
C ALA A 62 6.18 34.65 -5.19
N TYR A 63 6.11 33.80 -4.17
CA TYR A 63 6.33 32.36 -4.31
C TYR A 63 5.24 31.67 -5.12
N ASP A 64 3.97 32.01 -4.92
CA ASP A 64 2.85 31.47 -5.70
C ASP A 64 2.99 31.84 -7.19
N LEU A 65 3.34 33.10 -7.49
CA LEU A 65 3.59 33.56 -8.85
C LEU A 65 4.80 32.84 -9.48
N TYR A 66 5.86 32.65 -8.69
CA TYR A 66 7.04 31.89 -9.13
C TYR A 66 6.71 30.43 -9.47
N LEU A 67 5.94 29.74 -8.62
CA LEU A 67 5.49 28.38 -8.90
C LEU A 67 4.59 28.31 -10.14
N ASP A 68 3.74 29.32 -10.35
CA ASP A 68 2.88 29.39 -11.53
C ASP A 68 3.68 29.57 -12.83
N ILE A 69 4.67 30.48 -12.85
CA ILE A 69 5.58 30.65 -13.99
C ILE A 69 6.29 29.34 -14.32
N ARG A 70 6.76 28.61 -13.30
CA ARG A 70 7.39 27.30 -13.50
C ARG A 70 6.44 26.27 -14.07
N ARG A 71 5.21 26.21 -13.56
CA ARG A 71 4.17 25.29 -14.05
C ARG A 71 3.86 25.56 -15.52
N GLN A 72 3.66 26.81 -15.91
CA GLN A 72 3.42 27.18 -17.31
C GLN A 72 4.63 26.86 -18.20
N THR A 73 5.85 27.09 -17.71
CA THR A 73 7.08 26.73 -18.43
C THR A 73 7.19 25.22 -18.63
N ASP A 74 6.92 24.43 -17.60
CA ASP A 74 6.93 22.97 -17.68
C ASP A 74 5.84 22.47 -18.65
N GLN A 75 4.65 23.09 -18.67
CA GLN A 75 3.58 22.76 -19.64
C GLN A 75 4.02 23.00 -21.09
N LEU A 76 4.61 24.15 -21.40
CA LEU A 76 5.15 24.44 -22.74
C LEU A 76 6.19 23.41 -23.17
N VAL A 77 7.04 22.94 -22.25
CA VAL A 77 8.00 21.86 -22.53
C VAL A 77 7.28 20.54 -22.81
N MET A 78 6.26 20.17 -22.02
CA MET A 78 5.50 18.94 -22.25
C MET A 78 4.75 18.96 -23.59
N GLU A 79 4.08 20.06 -23.91
CA GLU A 79 3.40 20.28 -25.19
C GLU A 79 4.37 20.16 -26.36
N CYS A 80 5.54 20.78 -26.25
CA CYS A 80 6.60 20.68 -27.25
C CYS A 80 7.06 19.23 -27.48
N LEU A 81 7.11 18.44 -26.40
CA LEU A 81 7.49 17.03 -26.44
C LEU A 81 6.34 16.10 -26.82
N GLY A 82 5.13 16.63 -27.09
CA GLY A 82 3.95 15.83 -27.41
C GLY A 82 3.44 14.99 -26.24
N ARG A 83 3.69 15.44 -24.99
CA ARG A 83 3.32 14.72 -23.77
C ARG A 83 1.99 15.23 -23.26
N ASP A 84 0.96 14.41 -23.36
CA ASP A 84 -0.38 14.71 -22.87
C ASP A 84 -0.50 14.57 -21.33
N SER A 85 -1.71 14.79 -20.79
CA SER A 85 -1.99 14.71 -19.36
C SER A 85 -1.85 13.29 -18.78
N MET A 86 -1.98 12.25 -19.61
CA MET A 86 -1.86 10.84 -19.20
C MET A 86 -0.43 10.31 -19.36
N TRP A 87 0.41 11.02 -20.11
CA TRP A 87 1.77 10.63 -20.43
C TRP A 87 2.57 10.33 -19.17
N ARG A 88 2.44 11.18 -18.13
CA ARG A 88 3.12 10.98 -16.85
C ARG A 88 2.78 9.63 -16.24
N LEU A 89 1.50 9.26 -16.13
CA LEU A 89 1.10 7.99 -15.52
C LEU A 89 1.68 6.81 -16.30
N LYS A 90 1.73 6.91 -17.63
CA LYS A 90 2.26 5.86 -18.52
C LYS A 90 3.78 5.83 -18.66
N HIS A 91 4.50 6.85 -18.21
CA HIS A 91 5.96 6.98 -18.44
C HIS A 91 6.74 7.42 -17.19
N ASN A 92 6.15 7.38 -15.99
CA ASN A 92 6.84 7.85 -14.78
C ASN A 92 8.03 6.96 -14.41
N CYS A 93 7.87 5.64 -14.53
CA CYS A 93 8.87 4.66 -14.14
C CYS A 93 9.40 3.91 -15.36
N PRO A 94 10.67 4.13 -15.77
CA PRO A 94 11.21 3.48 -16.95
C PRO A 94 11.35 1.96 -16.80
N ALA A 95 11.58 1.46 -15.57
CA ALA A 95 11.65 0.02 -15.30
C ALA A 95 10.28 -0.68 -15.45
N CYS A 96 9.18 -0.02 -15.09
CA CYS A 96 7.84 -0.59 -15.24
C CYS A 96 7.31 -0.46 -16.66
N MET A 97 7.47 0.71 -17.28
CA MET A 97 6.63 1.12 -18.40
C MET A 97 7.35 1.13 -19.74
N TYR A 98 8.69 1.19 -19.78
CA TYR A 98 9.43 1.37 -21.03
C TYR A 98 9.76 0.05 -21.73
N LYS A 99 8.71 -0.63 -22.21
CA LYS A 99 8.78 -1.95 -22.84
C LYS A 99 9.56 -1.94 -24.16
N PHE A 100 10.24 -3.05 -24.46
CA PHE A 100 10.98 -3.23 -25.72
C PHE A 100 10.52 -4.47 -26.51
N GLU A 101 10.71 -4.45 -27.83
CA GLU A 101 10.36 -5.54 -28.74
C GLU A 101 11.06 -6.85 -28.33
N GLY A 102 10.28 -7.92 -28.22
CA GLY A 102 10.78 -9.24 -27.86
C GLY A 102 11.10 -9.43 -26.37
N GLU A 103 10.66 -8.52 -25.48
CA GLU A 103 10.75 -8.76 -24.04
C GLU A 103 9.88 -9.95 -23.61
N GLU A 104 10.36 -10.73 -22.64
CA GLU A 104 9.62 -11.84 -22.05
C GLU A 104 8.40 -11.30 -21.27
N LYS A 105 7.26 -11.99 -21.36
CA LYS A 105 6.05 -11.61 -20.63
C LYS A 105 6.18 -11.97 -19.15
N LEU A 106 6.03 -10.97 -18.29
CA LEU A 106 5.96 -11.16 -16.84
C LEU A 106 4.55 -11.60 -16.43
N ILE A 107 4.47 -12.49 -15.43
CA ILE A 107 3.19 -12.91 -14.81
C ILE A 107 2.45 -11.70 -14.25
N PHE A 108 3.16 -10.79 -13.57
CA PHE A 108 2.67 -9.46 -13.26
C PHE A 108 3.46 -8.45 -14.08
N GLU A 109 2.82 -7.86 -15.09
CA GLU A 109 3.42 -6.83 -15.93
C GLU A 109 3.73 -5.57 -15.12
N MET A 110 2.92 -5.31 -14.10
CA MET A 110 3.14 -4.22 -13.16
C MET A 110 2.79 -4.64 -11.74
N LEU A 111 3.68 -4.30 -10.81
CA LEU A 111 3.44 -4.43 -9.37
C LEU A 111 3.29 -3.05 -8.77
N THR A 112 2.21 -2.87 -8.01
CA THR A 112 1.91 -1.65 -7.27
C THR A 112 1.67 -1.97 -5.81
N THR A 113 1.83 -0.96 -4.97
CA THR A 113 1.35 -0.96 -3.60
C THR A 113 0.48 0.26 -3.39
N MET A 114 -0.57 0.14 -2.58
CA MET A 114 -1.47 1.24 -2.27
C MET A 114 -1.87 1.21 -0.81
N ASP A 115 -2.01 2.40 -0.22
CA ASP A 115 -2.39 2.55 1.18
C ASP A 115 -2.88 3.98 1.50
N GLY A 116 -3.52 4.15 2.65
CA GLY A 116 -3.94 5.44 3.20
C GLY A 116 -3.01 5.99 4.27
N ASN A 117 -3.02 7.32 4.43
CA ASN A 117 -2.29 7.98 5.50
C ASN A 117 -3.01 9.24 6.00
N ASP A 118 -3.23 9.28 7.30
CA ASP A 118 -3.95 10.32 8.02
C ASP A 118 -3.06 11.49 8.48
N SER A 119 -1.77 11.50 8.14
CA SER A 119 -0.85 12.55 8.61
C SER A 119 -1.12 13.90 7.92
N LEU A 120 -1.52 13.88 6.65
CA LEU A 120 -1.72 15.07 5.81
C LEU A 120 -3.14 15.66 5.92
N LYS A 121 -3.72 15.64 7.11
CA LYS A 121 -5.01 16.27 7.43
C LYS A 121 -5.00 17.77 7.18
N ARG A 122 -6.12 18.33 6.70
CA ARG A 122 -6.34 19.77 6.52
C ARG A 122 -7.55 20.24 7.31
N VAL A 123 -7.37 21.32 8.07
CA VAL A 123 -8.45 21.96 8.83
C VAL A 123 -9.33 22.76 7.87
N LEU A 124 -10.64 22.54 7.94
CA LEU A 124 -11.60 23.36 7.21
C LEU A 124 -11.72 24.73 7.87
N ARG A 125 -11.40 25.81 7.16
CA ARG A 125 -11.61 27.15 7.70
C ARG A 125 -13.09 27.50 7.62
N ARG A 126 -13.66 27.84 8.77
CA ARG A 126 -15.09 28.20 8.92
C ARG A 126 -15.21 29.56 9.60
N THR A 127 -16.29 30.28 9.30
CA THR A 127 -16.64 31.47 10.08
C THR A 127 -16.96 31.07 11.52
N LYS A 128 -16.54 31.90 12.47
CA LYS A 128 -17.00 31.80 13.86
C LYS A 128 -18.46 32.23 13.90
N THR A 129 -19.36 31.37 14.37
CA THR A 129 -20.73 31.77 14.71
C THR A 129 -20.83 32.12 16.19
N ALA A 130 -21.69 33.10 16.52
CA ALA A 130 -21.94 33.52 17.89
C ALA A 130 -22.88 32.55 18.65
N ASN A 131 -23.45 31.57 17.94
CA ASN A 131 -24.39 30.61 18.51
C ASN A 131 -23.62 29.44 19.13
N THR A 132 -24.08 28.99 20.29
CA THR A 132 -23.65 27.73 20.91
C THR A 132 -24.67 26.64 20.67
N ASP A 133 -24.24 25.38 20.63
CA ASP A 133 -25.14 24.22 20.62
C ASP A 133 -25.78 24.01 22.01
N GLU A 134 -26.60 22.95 22.14
CA GLU A 134 -27.33 22.63 23.38
C GLU A 134 -26.39 22.36 24.58
N ASP A 135 -25.12 22.04 24.32
CA ASP A 135 -24.08 21.80 25.32
C ASP A 135 -23.24 23.06 25.64
N GLY A 136 -23.52 24.19 24.99
CA GLY A 136 -22.80 25.45 25.18
C GLY A 136 -21.52 25.58 24.34
N GLU A 137 -21.27 24.67 23.40
CA GLU A 137 -20.11 24.69 22.52
C GLU A 137 -20.37 25.57 21.27
N PRO A 138 -19.38 26.34 20.78
CA PRO A 138 -19.57 27.19 19.61
C PRO A 138 -19.95 26.36 18.39
N THR A 139 -21.12 26.62 17.81
CA THR A 139 -21.47 26.05 16.50
C THR A 139 -20.45 26.52 15.45
N LEU A 140 -20.20 25.68 14.44
CA LEU A 140 -19.27 25.99 13.36
C LEU A 140 -20.02 26.58 12.16
N GLY A 141 -19.63 27.77 11.70
CA GLY A 141 -20.23 28.43 10.54
C GLY A 141 -19.92 27.77 9.18
N PRO A 142 -20.45 28.32 8.07
CA PRO A 142 -20.08 27.90 6.72
C PRO A 142 -18.58 28.09 6.46
N SER A 143 -18.06 27.40 5.44
CA SER A 143 -16.68 27.60 4.99
C SER A 143 -16.46 29.07 4.59
N ASN A 144 -15.32 29.63 5.00
CA ASN A 144 -14.88 30.95 4.57
C ASN A 144 -13.65 30.88 3.65
N GLU A 145 -13.39 29.70 3.07
CA GLU A 145 -12.27 29.52 2.15
C GLU A 145 -12.56 30.18 0.81
N ARG A 146 -11.55 30.88 0.29
CA ARG A 146 -11.59 31.40 -1.07
C ARG A 146 -11.42 30.24 -2.04
N LEU A 147 -12.38 30.09 -2.96
CA LEU A 147 -12.28 29.14 -4.05
C LEU A 147 -11.12 29.53 -4.98
N ASP A 148 -10.29 28.54 -5.30
CA ASP A 148 -9.20 28.64 -6.26
C ASP A 148 -9.48 27.65 -7.38
N SER A 149 -9.68 28.14 -8.59
CA SER A 149 -10.05 27.32 -9.76
C SER A 149 -8.83 26.71 -10.46
N ARG A 150 -7.61 27.01 -10.01
CA ARG A 150 -6.40 26.44 -10.59
C ARG A 150 -6.30 24.96 -10.24
N ASP A 151 -5.79 24.16 -11.17
CA ASP A 151 -5.50 22.75 -10.94
C ASP A 151 -4.07 22.55 -10.40
N ALA A 152 -3.94 21.97 -9.22
CA ALA A 152 -2.68 21.60 -8.59
C ALA A 152 -2.38 20.09 -8.64
N SER A 153 -3.27 19.30 -9.27
CA SER A 153 -3.16 17.85 -9.34
C SER A 153 -1.96 17.38 -10.15
N ASP A 154 -1.64 18.10 -11.24
CA ASP A 154 -0.62 17.75 -12.24
C ASP A 154 -0.69 16.27 -12.69
N GLY A 155 -1.92 15.73 -12.79
CA GLY A 155 -2.17 14.34 -13.16
C GLY A 155 -1.77 13.31 -12.10
N TYR A 156 -1.49 13.72 -10.86
CA TYR A 156 -1.30 12.82 -9.71
C TYR A 156 -2.59 12.58 -8.92
N PHE A 157 -3.40 13.61 -8.71
CA PHE A 157 -4.65 13.48 -7.96
C PHE A 157 -5.79 12.98 -8.86
N ILE A 158 -6.50 11.96 -8.38
CA ILE A 158 -7.82 11.59 -8.90
C ILE A 158 -8.81 12.63 -8.38
N THR A 159 -9.68 13.12 -9.27
CA THR A 159 -10.67 14.13 -8.92
C THR A 159 -11.71 13.57 -7.95
N ARG A 160 -12.30 14.45 -7.14
CA ARG A 160 -13.33 14.06 -6.18
C ARG A 160 -14.52 13.38 -6.88
N GLU A 161 -14.91 13.90 -8.03
CA GLU A 161 -16.05 13.39 -8.81
C GLU A 161 -15.83 11.92 -9.18
N LYS A 162 -14.65 11.59 -9.72
CA LYS A 162 -14.26 10.22 -10.07
C LYS A 162 -14.23 9.28 -8.85
N VAL A 163 -13.85 9.79 -7.67
CA VAL A 163 -13.81 8.98 -6.45
C VAL A 163 -15.21 8.73 -5.89
N GLU A 164 -16.09 9.72 -5.98
CA GLU A 164 -17.47 9.59 -5.49
C GLU A 164 -18.33 8.65 -6.36
N GLU A 165 -17.93 8.35 -7.60
CA GLU A 165 -18.55 7.28 -8.40
C GLU A 165 -18.49 5.91 -7.69
N TRP A 166 -17.48 5.68 -6.85
CA TRP A 166 -17.28 4.44 -6.09
C TRP A 166 -17.90 4.47 -4.69
N ALA A 167 -18.52 5.58 -4.30
CA ALA A 167 -19.25 5.65 -3.05
C ALA A 167 -20.57 4.88 -3.19
N LYS A 168 -20.71 3.76 -2.47
CA LYS A 168 -22.00 3.04 -2.36
C LYS A 168 -23.06 4.02 -1.87
N THR A 169 -23.93 4.47 -2.78
CA THR A 169 -25.10 5.35 -2.60
C THR A 169 -25.23 6.00 -1.22
N ARG A 170 -24.84 7.29 -1.11
CA ARG A 170 -25.25 8.26 -0.08
C ARG A 170 -25.33 7.73 1.37
N LEU A 171 -24.21 7.25 1.93
CA LEU A 171 -24.04 7.09 3.38
C LEU A 171 -23.87 8.43 4.12
N ALA A 172 -24.67 9.44 3.78
CA ALA A 172 -24.69 10.71 4.50
C ALA A 172 -25.55 10.65 5.78
N ASP A 173 -26.44 9.66 5.91
CA ASP A 173 -27.51 9.71 6.93
C ASP A 173 -27.41 8.69 8.08
N ALA A 174 -26.27 7.99 8.26
CA ALA A 174 -26.17 7.02 9.37
C ALA A 174 -24.75 6.74 9.87
N LEU A 175 -23.92 7.77 10.07
CA LEU A 175 -22.65 7.58 10.78
C LEU A 175 -22.79 7.94 12.28
N PRO A 176 -22.41 7.02 13.20
CA PRO A 176 -22.49 7.26 14.64
C PRO A 176 -21.51 8.35 15.13
N MET A 177 -21.74 8.81 16.37
CA MET A 177 -21.09 9.95 17.06
C MET A 177 -19.56 9.92 17.11
N ASP A 178 -18.90 8.80 16.80
CA ASP A 178 -17.45 8.68 16.64
C ASP A 178 -16.90 9.45 15.41
N VAL A 179 -17.79 9.89 14.50
CA VAL A 179 -17.47 10.78 13.37
C VAL A 179 -17.34 12.26 13.77
N LEU A 180 -17.73 12.67 14.98
CA LEU A 180 -17.49 14.05 15.45
C LEU A 180 -16.00 14.39 15.59
N MET A 181 -15.11 13.42 15.87
CA MET A 181 -13.66 13.68 15.94
C MET A 181 -13.06 14.19 14.63
N TRP A 182 -13.73 13.96 13.50
CA TRP A 182 -13.29 14.38 12.16
C TRP A 182 -13.93 15.69 11.69
N GLY A 183 -14.90 16.26 12.43
CA GLY A 183 -15.65 17.45 12.00
C GLY A 183 -14.81 18.72 11.77
N VAL A 184 -13.58 18.74 12.31
CA VAL A 184 -12.61 19.83 12.14
C VAL A 184 -11.84 19.72 10.81
N PHE A 185 -11.68 18.53 10.26
CA PHE A 185 -10.87 18.28 9.07
C PHE A 185 -11.76 18.04 7.85
N ASP A 186 -11.47 18.71 6.74
CA ASP A 186 -12.17 18.43 5.47
C ASP A 186 -11.51 17.22 4.79
N GLU A 187 -10.21 17.32 4.55
CA GLU A 187 -9.34 16.22 4.15
C GLU A 187 -8.74 15.58 5.41
N THR A 188 -9.01 14.31 5.58
CA THR A 188 -8.56 13.47 6.69
C THR A 188 -7.20 12.84 6.44
N GLY A 189 -6.72 12.89 5.19
CA GLY A 189 -5.47 12.28 4.76
C GLY A 189 -5.37 12.20 3.24
N ILE A 190 -4.49 11.32 2.77
CA ILE A 190 -4.40 10.92 1.37
C ILE A 190 -4.43 9.39 1.26
N PHE A 191 -4.96 8.88 0.15
CA PHE A 191 -4.79 7.49 -0.26
C PHE A 191 -3.98 7.48 -1.56
N LEU A 192 -2.97 6.62 -1.68
CA LEU A 192 -2.06 6.66 -2.84
C LEU A 192 -1.66 5.28 -3.34
N ALA A 193 -1.14 5.23 -4.56
CA ALA A 193 -0.48 4.07 -5.14
C ALA A 193 0.92 4.40 -5.66
N LEU A 194 1.85 3.47 -5.44
CA LEU A 194 3.23 3.50 -5.93
C LEU A 194 3.49 2.28 -6.81
N CYS A 195 4.42 2.37 -7.76
CA CYS A 195 5.00 1.16 -8.35
C CYS A 195 6.02 0.53 -7.40
N ARG A 196 6.44 -0.71 -7.69
CA ARG A 196 7.47 -1.43 -6.90
C ARG A 196 8.80 -0.67 -6.74
N HIS A 197 9.13 0.20 -7.70
CA HIS A 197 10.35 1.01 -7.64
C HIS A 197 10.21 2.29 -6.82
N GLY A 198 9.01 2.57 -6.28
CA GLY A 198 8.73 3.70 -5.39
C GLY A 198 8.28 4.98 -6.08
N PHE A 199 7.99 4.95 -7.40
CA PHE A 199 7.42 6.11 -8.10
C PHE A 199 5.95 6.26 -7.75
N VAL A 200 5.53 7.50 -7.47
CA VAL A 200 4.11 7.78 -7.21
C VAL A 200 3.31 7.69 -8.50
N LEU A 201 2.29 6.84 -8.50
CA LEU A 201 1.40 6.65 -9.65
C LEU A 201 0.21 7.58 -9.54
N LEU A 202 -0.59 7.44 -8.48
CA LEU A 202 -1.83 8.19 -8.27
C LEU A 202 -2.05 8.44 -6.79
N LEU A 203 -2.80 9.47 -6.45
CA LEU A 203 -3.33 9.69 -5.11
C LEU A 203 -4.72 10.33 -5.15
N THR A 204 -5.41 10.29 -4.03
CA THR A 204 -6.69 10.95 -3.81
C THR A 204 -6.75 11.50 -2.40
N ASP A 205 -7.50 12.57 -2.23
CA ASP A 205 -7.86 13.07 -0.91
C ASP A 205 -8.85 12.14 -0.24
N MET A 206 -8.59 11.83 1.04
CA MET A 206 -9.60 11.20 1.90
C MET A 206 -10.44 12.31 2.52
N LEU A 207 -11.76 12.29 2.27
CA LEU A 207 -12.67 13.37 2.64
C LEU A 207 -13.58 12.95 3.78
N ARG A 208 -13.43 13.60 4.94
CA ARG A 208 -14.23 13.42 6.16
C ARG A 208 -14.45 11.95 6.57
N SER A 209 -13.51 11.08 6.22
CA SER A 209 -13.58 9.64 6.48
C SER A 209 -12.19 9.07 6.72
N GLY A 210 -12.08 7.88 7.31
CA GLY A 210 -10.86 7.08 7.16
C GLY A 210 -10.76 6.46 5.77
N GLU A 211 -9.99 5.38 5.65
CA GLU A 211 -9.83 4.57 4.43
C GLU A 211 -11.12 3.80 4.08
N LEU A 212 -12.02 4.44 3.35
CA LEU A 212 -13.19 3.79 2.77
C LEU A 212 -12.83 3.10 1.45
N ALA A 213 -13.56 2.03 1.11
CA ALA A 213 -13.33 1.25 -0.12
C ALA A 213 -13.38 2.07 -1.42
N LYS A 214 -14.04 3.24 -1.43
CA LYS A 214 -14.11 4.11 -2.63
C LYS A 214 -12.74 4.59 -3.13
N TYR A 215 -11.78 4.84 -2.22
CA TYR A 215 -10.45 5.33 -2.59
C TYR A 215 -9.61 4.28 -3.33
N PRO A 216 -9.41 3.05 -2.79
CA PRO A 216 -8.70 2.01 -3.52
C PRO A 216 -9.44 1.56 -4.79
N LEU A 217 -10.78 1.56 -4.82
CA LEU A 217 -11.53 1.26 -6.06
C LEU A 217 -11.25 2.30 -7.16
N ALA A 218 -11.29 3.60 -6.83
CA ALA A 218 -10.98 4.67 -7.77
C ALA A 218 -9.54 4.56 -8.32
N ILE A 219 -8.57 4.29 -7.44
CA ILE A 219 -7.18 4.07 -7.85
C ILE A 219 -7.08 2.87 -8.79
N VAL A 220 -7.65 1.72 -8.41
CA VAL A 220 -7.57 0.50 -9.23
C VAL A 220 -8.19 0.71 -10.61
N ASN A 221 -9.33 1.40 -10.70
CA ASN A 221 -9.95 1.72 -11.98
C ASN A 221 -8.99 2.47 -12.92
N GLU A 222 -8.35 3.53 -12.41
CA GLU A 222 -7.40 4.33 -13.18
C GLU A 222 -6.13 3.55 -13.53
N LEU A 223 -5.63 2.70 -12.61
CA LEU A 223 -4.47 1.83 -12.88
C LEU A 223 -4.78 0.78 -13.96
N LEU A 224 -5.95 0.13 -13.92
CA LEU A 224 -6.36 -0.84 -14.95
C LEU A 224 -6.56 -0.14 -16.30
N THR A 225 -7.13 1.06 -16.31
CA THR A 225 -7.28 1.86 -17.53
C THR A 225 -5.93 2.26 -18.14
N ALA A 226 -4.94 2.57 -17.30
CA ALA A 226 -3.63 3.02 -17.74
C ALA A 226 -2.69 1.88 -18.16
N PHE A 227 -2.69 0.76 -17.44
CA PHE A 227 -1.69 -0.30 -17.56
C PHE A 227 -2.24 -1.63 -18.09
N GLY A 228 -3.55 -1.85 -18.02
CA GLY A 228 -4.21 -3.02 -18.60
C GLY A 228 -3.95 -4.31 -17.82
N LEU A 229 -3.47 -5.33 -18.54
CA LEU A 229 -3.40 -6.71 -18.08
C LEU A 229 -2.40 -6.92 -16.93
N ASN A 230 -2.66 -7.94 -16.10
CA ASN A 230 -1.71 -8.54 -15.18
C ASN A 230 -1.19 -7.57 -14.10
N LEU A 231 -2.06 -6.70 -13.58
CA LEU A 231 -1.74 -5.80 -12.47
C LEU A 231 -1.77 -6.55 -11.13
N GLY A 232 -0.64 -6.56 -10.41
CA GLY A 232 -0.57 -7.01 -9.03
C GLY A 232 -0.61 -5.82 -8.07
N ALA A 233 -1.69 -5.69 -7.29
CA ALA A 233 -1.89 -4.58 -6.36
C ALA A 233 -1.74 -5.03 -4.89
N GLY A 234 -0.63 -4.65 -4.27
CA GLY A 234 -0.37 -4.80 -2.84
C GLY A 234 -1.22 -3.86 -2.00
N TYR A 235 -1.88 -4.41 -0.98
CA TYR A 235 -2.62 -3.66 0.02
C TYR A 235 -2.70 -4.48 1.32
N ASP A 236 -2.62 -3.84 2.49
CA ASP A 236 -2.69 -4.48 3.80
C ASP A 236 -3.91 -5.39 3.95
N VAL A 237 -5.06 -4.91 3.48
CA VAL A 237 -6.31 -5.67 3.47
C VAL A 237 -6.59 -6.31 2.11
N GLY A 238 -5.56 -6.54 1.29
CA GLY A 238 -5.66 -7.06 -0.08
C GLY A 238 -6.50 -8.33 -0.19
N CYS A 239 -6.46 -9.21 0.81
CA CYS A 239 -7.28 -10.43 0.83
C CYS A 239 -8.80 -10.16 0.92
N ASN A 240 -9.20 -9.13 1.67
CA ASN A 240 -10.60 -8.72 1.78
C ASN A 240 -10.98 -7.82 0.60
N PHE A 241 -10.03 -6.99 0.17
CA PHE A 241 -10.22 -6.08 -0.93
C PHE A 241 -10.43 -6.80 -2.26
N GLU A 242 -9.82 -7.98 -2.48
CA GLU A 242 -10.11 -8.82 -3.65
C GLU A 242 -11.60 -9.13 -3.78
N ALA A 243 -12.24 -9.49 -2.66
CA ALA A 243 -13.68 -9.70 -2.62
C ALA A 243 -14.46 -8.39 -2.83
N THR A 244 -13.96 -7.26 -2.33
CA THR A 244 -14.56 -5.94 -2.58
C THR A 244 -14.56 -5.59 -4.07
N VAL A 245 -13.42 -5.78 -4.76
CA VAL A 245 -13.29 -5.56 -6.21
C VAL A 245 -14.24 -6.48 -6.97
N ALA A 246 -14.23 -7.78 -6.66
CA ALA A 246 -15.06 -8.77 -7.34
C ALA A 246 -16.57 -8.49 -7.23
N ASN A 247 -17.00 -7.89 -6.12
CA ASN A 247 -18.40 -7.53 -5.85
C ASN A 247 -18.75 -6.07 -6.21
N SER A 248 -17.84 -5.34 -6.85
CA SER A 248 -18.06 -3.98 -7.35
C SER A 248 -18.29 -3.98 -8.87
N GLU A 249 -18.60 -2.81 -9.42
CA GLU A 249 -18.69 -2.58 -10.85
C GLU A 249 -17.36 -2.88 -11.58
N LEU A 250 -16.20 -2.84 -10.87
CA LEU A 250 -14.90 -3.25 -11.42
C LEU A 250 -14.73 -4.76 -11.57
N GLY A 251 -15.61 -5.58 -10.99
CA GLY A 251 -15.40 -7.02 -10.92
C GLY A 251 -15.21 -7.70 -12.28
N ASN A 252 -15.93 -7.22 -13.32
CA ASN A 252 -15.76 -7.72 -14.70
C ASN A 252 -14.41 -7.28 -15.28
N LEU A 253 -14.12 -5.97 -15.23
CA LEU A 253 -12.87 -5.41 -15.76
C LEU A 253 -11.64 -6.01 -15.07
N ALA A 254 -11.65 -6.14 -13.75
CA ALA A 254 -10.57 -6.75 -12.98
C ALA A 254 -10.31 -8.21 -13.37
N ARG A 255 -11.37 -8.98 -13.66
CA ARG A 255 -11.24 -10.37 -14.16
C ARG A 255 -10.71 -10.42 -15.59
N GLU A 256 -11.25 -9.60 -16.48
CA GLU A 256 -10.80 -9.49 -17.88
C GLU A 256 -9.33 -9.07 -17.96
N MET A 257 -8.92 -8.16 -17.06
CA MET A 257 -7.55 -7.67 -16.98
C MET A 257 -6.61 -8.58 -16.16
N ASN A 258 -7.10 -9.72 -15.64
CA ASN A 258 -6.32 -10.63 -14.78
C ASN A 258 -5.62 -9.90 -13.61
N MET A 259 -6.33 -8.96 -12.99
CA MET A 259 -5.85 -8.24 -11.81
C MET A 259 -5.81 -9.19 -10.60
N ARG A 260 -4.75 -9.08 -9.79
CA ARG A 260 -4.69 -9.77 -8.50
C ARG A 260 -4.41 -8.79 -7.36
N CYS A 261 -5.17 -8.91 -6.27
CA CYS A 261 -4.81 -8.27 -5.01
C CYS A 261 -3.76 -9.11 -4.27
N LEU A 262 -2.83 -8.43 -3.63
CA LEU A 262 -1.67 -8.98 -2.94
C LEU A 262 -1.59 -8.40 -1.54
N VAL A 263 -0.91 -9.09 -0.62
CA VAL A 263 -0.65 -8.59 0.72
C VAL A 263 0.85 -8.48 0.92
N GLY A 264 1.31 -7.33 1.42
CA GLY A 264 2.72 -7.06 1.68
C GLY A 264 3.34 -8.06 2.64
N ALA A 265 4.65 -8.28 2.55
CA ALA A 265 5.34 -9.31 3.33
C ALA A 265 5.27 -9.04 4.84
N PHE A 266 5.30 -7.78 5.27
CA PHE A 266 5.24 -7.41 6.68
C PHE A 266 3.84 -7.66 7.26
N HIS A 267 2.81 -7.30 6.51
CA HIS A 267 1.41 -7.45 6.93
C HIS A 267 0.90 -8.88 6.74
N GLY A 268 1.34 -9.56 5.69
CA GLY A 268 0.89 -10.92 5.33
C GLY A 268 1.13 -11.93 6.46
N HIS A 269 2.23 -11.79 7.21
CA HIS A 269 2.51 -12.65 8.36
C HIS A 269 1.54 -12.47 9.54
N ALA A 270 0.84 -11.34 9.63
CA ALA A 270 -0.20 -11.14 10.63
C ALA A 270 -1.54 -11.78 10.22
N HIS A 271 -1.72 -12.17 8.97
CA HIS A 271 -2.96 -12.82 8.51
C HIS A 271 -3.00 -14.29 8.92
N ASN A 272 -4.20 -14.89 8.94
CA ASN A 272 -4.36 -16.32 9.20
C ASN A 272 -3.64 -17.17 8.13
N ARG A 273 -3.32 -18.43 8.44
CA ARG A 273 -2.50 -19.27 7.56
C ARG A 273 -3.14 -19.47 6.19
N LEU A 274 -4.45 -19.68 6.12
CA LEU A 274 -5.16 -19.81 4.83
C LEU A 274 -4.99 -18.58 3.93
N CYS A 275 -5.03 -17.39 4.52
CA CYS A 275 -4.75 -16.14 3.83
C CYS A 275 -3.27 -16.07 3.40
N GLN A 276 -2.34 -16.47 4.26
CA GLN A 276 -0.92 -16.51 3.90
C GLN A 276 -0.66 -17.42 2.70
N LEU A 277 -1.21 -18.63 2.69
CA LEU A 277 -1.04 -19.60 1.58
C LEU A 277 -1.54 -19.06 0.23
N LYS A 278 -2.50 -18.12 0.23
CA LYS A 278 -3.06 -17.53 -0.99
C LYS A 278 -2.39 -16.21 -1.40
N PHE A 279 -2.03 -15.36 -0.44
CA PHE A 279 -1.65 -13.96 -0.68
C PHE A 279 -0.24 -13.57 -0.23
N LEU A 280 0.44 -14.40 0.58
CA LEU A 280 1.79 -14.08 1.05
C LEU A 280 2.77 -14.13 -0.13
N ALA A 281 3.58 -13.08 -0.24
CA ALA A 281 4.57 -12.88 -1.30
C ALA A 281 5.36 -14.15 -1.69
N THR A 282 5.85 -14.88 -0.69
CA THR A 282 6.64 -16.11 -0.88
C THR A 282 5.91 -17.18 -1.71
N TYR A 283 4.60 -17.32 -1.56
CA TYR A 283 3.81 -18.36 -2.25
C TYR A 283 3.16 -17.87 -3.54
N VAL A 284 3.24 -16.57 -3.85
CA VAL A 284 2.67 -16.01 -5.07
C VAL A 284 3.67 -16.06 -6.23
N GLU A 285 3.35 -16.85 -7.24
CA GLU A 285 4.13 -16.92 -8.48
C GLU A 285 4.14 -15.59 -9.22
N GLY A 286 5.31 -15.21 -9.73
CA GLY A 286 5.52 -13.99 -10.52
C GLY A 286 5.87 -12.75 -9.72
N LEU A 287 5.76 -12.81 -8.38
CA LEU A 287 6.03 -11.67 -7.52
C LEU A 287 7.52 -11.37 -7.36
N GLY A 288 8.38 -12.37 -7.58
CA GLY A 288 9.81 -12.23 -7.30
C GLY A 288 10.08 -12.03 -5.81
N LEU A 289 11.07 -11.19 -5.48
CA LEU A 289 11.45 -10.87 -4.09
C LEU A 289 10.80 -9.58 -3.58
N GLU A 290 9.74 -9.11 -4.23
CA GLU A 290 9.04 -7.89 -3.85
C GLU A 290 8.34 -8.02 -2.49
N ASP A 291 8.48 -7.01 -1.63
CA ASP A 291 7.83 -6.97 -0.32
C ASP A 291 6.53 -6.18 -0.30
N LEU A 292 6.29 -5.31 -1.30
CA LEU A 292 5.11 -4.45 -1.43
C LEU A 292 4.93 -3.46 -0.25
N GLU A 293 6.01 -3.07 0.43
CA GLU A 293 6.00 -2.18 1.60
C GLU A 293 6.43 -0.73 1.23
N GLY A 294 6.07 -0.30 0.02
CA GLY A 294 6.50 0.97 -0.54
C GLY A 294 5.82 2.18 0.10
N CYS A 295 4.55 2.04 0.49
CA CYS A 295 3.71 3.13 1.00
C CYS A 295 4.27 3.70 2.30
N GLU A 296 4.64 2.83 3.24
CA GLU A 296 5.17 3.18 4.55
C GLU A 296 6.48 3.95 4.45
N ARG A 297 7.34 3.57 3.50
CA ARG A 297 8.61 4.27 3.23
C ARG A 297 8.35 5.67 2.70
N PHE A 298 7.38 5.82 1.79
CA PHE A 298 6.98 7.13 1.29
C PHE A 298 6.36 7.99 2.40
N PHE A 299 5.41 7.45 3.17
CA PHE A 299 4.75 8.15 4.27
C PHE A 299 5.72 8.62 5.34
N SER A 300 6.72 7.81 5.70
CA SER A 300 7.75 8.21 6.65
C SER A 300 8.45 9.52 6.26
N ARG A 301 8.55 9.82 4.96
CA ARG A 301 9.18 11.04 4.45
C ARG A 301 8.16 12.15 4.18
N SER A 302 7.00 11.81 3.59
CA SER A 302 5.97 12.79 3.24
C SER A 302 5.26 13.39 4.47
N ASN A 303 5.26 12.69 5.61
CA ASN A 303 4.72 13.20 6.88
C ASN A 303 5.33 14.53 7.34
N GLY A 304 6.52 14.90 6.86
CA GLY A 304 7.11 16.22 7.08
C GLY A 304 6.23 17.38 6.59
N LEU A 305 5.41 17.15 5.55
CA LEU A 305 4.48 18.15 4.98
C LEU A 305 3.28 18.45 5.88
N ALA A 306 3.02 17.63 6.90
CA ALA A 306 1.80 17.75 7.72
C ALA A 306 1.67 19.14 8.35
N LYS A 307 2.78 19.77 8.75
CA LYS A 307 2.79 21.11 9.36
C LYS A 307 2.46 22.23 8.36
N SER A 308 3.01 22.18 7.15
CA SER A 308 2.73 23.18 6.11
C SER A 308 1.33 23.02 5.51
N CYS A 309 0.84 21.79 5.39
CA CYS A 309 -0.46 21.48 4.79
C CYS A 309 -1.66 21.69 5.73
N ARG A 310 -1.46 21.64 7.06
CA ARG A 310 -2.57 21.60 8.04
C ARG A 310 -3.59 22.73 7.89
N TYR A 311 -3.10 23.93 7.59
CA TYR A 311 -3.92 25.14 7.48
C TYR A 311 -3.89 25.75 6.09
N ALA A 312 -3.32 25.05 5.11
CA ALA A 312 -3.32 25.49 3.72
C ALA A 312 -4.76 25.52 3.15
N SER A 313 -4.98 26.20 2.03
CA SER A 313 -6.20 25.96 1.24
C SER A 313 -6.11 24.60 0.54
N CYS A 314 -7.21 24.10 0.00
CA CYS A 314 -7.22 22.87 -0.79
C CYS A 314 -6.17 22.92 -1.94
N PHE A 315 -6.19 23.99 -2.74
CA PHE A 315 -5.21 24.22 -3.82
C PHE A 315 -3.75 24.18 -3.33
N HIS A 316 -3.38 24.98 -2.32
CA HIS A 316 -1.99 25.04 -1.87
C HIS A 316 -1.55 23.73 -1.23
N ARG A 317 -2.45 23.00 -0.56
CA ARG A 317 -2.15 21.67 -0.03
C ARG A 317 -1.79 20.70 -1.16
N GLN A 318 -2.62 20.62 -2.20
CA GLN A 318 -2.33 19.77 -3.35
C GLN A 318 -1.05 20.23 -4.07
N GLN A 319 -0.84 21.54 -4.23
CA GLN A 319 0.36 22.10 -4.86
C GLN A 319 1.64 21.70 -4.11
N GLU A 320 1.64 21.78 -2.77
CA GLU A 320 2.77 21.36 -1.94
C GLU A 320 3.03 19.85 -2.04
N ILE A 321 1.98 19.03 -1.95
CA ILE A 321 2.09 17.56 -2.07
C ILE A 321 2.63 17.18 -3.46
N THR A 322 2.06 17.72 -4.53
CA THR A 322 2.50 17.48 -5.91
C THR A 322 3.94 17.93 -6.14
N THR A 323 4.31 19.12 -5.62
CA THR A 323 5.69 19.63 -5.76
C THR A 323 6.69 18.75 -5.03
N TYR A 324 6.35 18.28 -3.83
CA TYR A 324 7.16 17.32 -3.09
C TYR A 324 7.32 16.00 -3.86
N ILE A 325 6.23 15.44 -4.36
CA ILE A 325 6.23 14.17 -5.11
C ILE A 325 7.10 14.27 -6.37
N LYS A 326 6.93 15.32 -7.18
CA LYS A 326 7.75 15.54 -8.38
C LYS A 326 9.24 15.57 -8.06
N HIS A 327 9.59 16.25 -6.97
CA HIS A 327 10.97 16.33 -6.50
C HIS A 327 11.47 14.98 -6.00
N PHE A 328 10.65 14.26 -5.23
CA PHE A 328 10.94 12.93 -4.71
C PHE A 328 11.18 11.93 -5.85
N ASP A 329 10.24 11.81 -6.78
CA ASP A 329 10.35 10.93 -7.95
C ASP A 329 11.63 11.22 -8.75
N SER A 330 11.95 12.50 -8.97
CA SER A 330 13.09 12.91 -9.81
C SER A 330 14.46 12.77 -9.11
N PHE A 331 14.54 13.08 -7.81
CA PHE A 331 15.83 13.25 -7.12
C PHE A 331 16.08 12.26 -5.98
N GLU A 332 15.10 11.42 -5.66
CA GLU A 332 15.21 10.36 -4.66
C GLU A 332 14.95 9.01 -5.33
N THR A 333 13.77 8.83 -5.93
CA THR A 333 13.36 7.56 -6.53
C THR A 333 14.19 7.22 -7.75
N TYR A 334 14.21 8.10 -8.77
CA TYR A 334 14.99 7.89 -9.99
C TYR A 334 16.48 7.75 -9.68
N ALA A 335 17.04 8.66 -8.86
CA ALA A 335 18.44 8.61 -8.45
C ALA A 335 18.87 7.26 -7.81
N ASN A 336 17.96 6.61 -7.09
CA ASN A 336 18.21 5.31 -6.45
C ASN A 336 17.75 4.10 -7.29
N LEU A 337 17.14 4.29 -8.46
CA LEU A 337 16.55 3.20 -9.25
C LEU A 337 17.56 2.10 -9.59
N ALA A 338 18.70 2.45 -10.20
CA ALA A 338 19.73 1.45 -10.51
C ALA A 338 20.33 0.81 -9.25
N LYS A 339 20.38 1.53 -8.12
CA LYS A 339 20.83 0.96 -6.83
C LYS A 339 19.86 -0.11 -6.34
N PHE A 340 18.56 0.16 -6.39
CA PHE A 340 17.51 -0.80 -6.07
C PHE A 340 17.62 -2.06 -6.95
N LEU A 341 17.68 -1.89 -8.27
CA LEU A 341 17.79 -3.01 -9.22
C LEU A 341 19.04 -3.86 -8.98
N CYS A 342 20.21 -3.24 -8.81
CA CYS A 342 21.46 -3.97 -8.57
C CYS A 342 21.46 -4.68 -7.21
N ALA A 343 20.92 -4.06 -6.15
CA ALA A 343 20.87 -4.66 -4.83
C ALA A 343 19.95 -5.88 -4.80
N ASN A 344 18.77 -5.79 -5.42
CA ASN A 344 17.87 -6.94 -5.53
C ASN A 344 18.46 -8.06 -6.41
N TYR A 345 19.22 -7.71 -7.45
CA TYR A 345 19.92 -8.71 -8.26
C TYR A 345 20.93 -9.49 -7.42
N GLN A 346 21.75 -8.78 -6.63
CA GLN A 346 22.73 -9.40 -5.73
C GLN A 346 22.06 -10.22 -4.62
N GLN A 347 20.94 -9.75 -4.08
CA GLN A 347 20.15 -10.50 -3.11
C GLN A 347 19.61 -11.81 -3.71
N ALA A 348 19.07 -11.76 -4.93
CA ALA A 348 18.58 -12.93 -5.63
C ALA A 348 19.71 -13.94 -5.90
N LEU A 349 20.88 -13.49 -6.40
CA LEU A 349 22.06 -14.35 -6.56
C LEU A 349 22.51 -14.99 -5.24
N THR A 350 22.48 -14.25 -4.14
CA THR A 350 22.82 -14.76 -2.80
C THR A 350 21.88 -15.88 -2.37
N ILE A 351 20.58 -15.74 -2.64
CA ILE A 351 19.58 -16.77 -2.36
C ILE A 351 19.82 -18.00 -3.23
N LEU A 352 20.07 -17.82 -4.54
CA LEU A 352 20.33 -18.92 -5.49
C LEU A 352 21.55 -19.76 -5.09
N ARG A 353 22.59 -19.16 -4.50
CA ARG A 353 23.74 -19.90 -3.96
C ARG A 353 23.40 -20.89 -2.86
N THR A 354 22.20 -20.81 -2.26
CA THR A 354 21.76 -21.75 -1.21
C THR A 354 21.12 -23.03 -1.76
N GLU A 355 20.91 -23.13 -3.08
CA GLU A 355 20.29 -24.28 -3.76
C GLU A 355 21.03 -25.61 -3.50
N PRO A 356 22.38 -25.70 -3.58
CA PRO A 356 23.09 -26.95 -3.28
C PRO A 356 22.83 -27.47 -1.86
N ALA A 357 22.70 -26.56 -0.89
CA ALA A 357 22.38 -26.95 0.48
C ALA A 357 20.93 -27.43 0.66
N LEU A 358 20.00 -27.02 -0.23
CA LEU A 358 18.65 -27.60 -0.25
C LEU A 358 18.69 -29.00 -0.89
N LEU A 359 19.40 -29.17 -2.00
CA LEU A 359 19.56 -30.47 -2.67
C LEU A 359 20.20 -31.50 -1.74
N GLY A 360 21.27 -31.13 -1.03
CA GLY A 360 21.88 -32.04 -0.03
C GLY A 360 21.00 -32.31 1.20
N TRP A 361 19.99 -31.48 1.48
CA TRP A 361 18.97 -31.80 2.48
C TRP A 361 17.93 -32.78 1.91
N MET A 362 17.49 -32.57 0.67
CA MET A 362 16.56 -33.46 -0.03
C MET A 362 17.11 -34.88 -0.15
N GLU A 363 18.37 -35.04 -0.53
CA GLU A 363 19.03 -36.35 -0.64
C GLU A 363 19.06 -37.10 0.71
N ARG A 364 19.34 -36.40 1.81
CA ARG A 364 19.37 -37.00 3.15
C ARG A 364 18.00 -37.42 3.68
N GLU A 365 16.96 -36.66 3.33
CA GLU A 365 15.58 -36.91 3.80
C GLU A 365 14.76 -37.77 2.83
N GLY A 366 15.34 -38.16 1.68
CA GLY A 366 14.67 -39.00 0.68
C GLY A 366 13.60 -38.26 -0.13
N VAL A 367 13.76 -36.96 -0.35
CA VAL A 367 12.90 -36.15 -1.21
C VAL A 367 13.45 -36.20 -2.64
N GLU A 368 12.72 -36.83 -3.55
CA GLU A 368 13.17 -37.10 -4.92
C GLU A 368 12.94 -35.92 -5.86
N SER A 369 11.90 -35.11 -5.60
CA SER A 369 11.48 -34.04 -6.51
C SER A 369 11.11 -32.73 -5.81
N PHE A 370 11.33 -31.62 -6.53
CA PHE A 370 10.82 -30.31 -6.12
C PHE A 370 9.28 -30.20 -6.18
N GLU A 371 8.61 -31.09 -6.92
CA GLU A 371 7.14 -31.13 -6.97
C GLU A 371 6.53 -31.52 -5.62
N GLU A 372 7.23 -32.34 -4.82
CA GLU A 372 6.77 -32.71 -3.48
C GLU A 372 6.55 -31.49 -2.59
N PHE A 373 7.37 -30.45 -2.71
CA PHE A 373 7.15 -29.18 -1.99
C PHE A 373 5.84 -28.49 -2.38
N LYS A 374 5.43 -28.56 -3.66
CA LYS A 374 4.16 -27.99 -4.10
C LYS A 374 2.99 -28.82 -3.61
N GLU A 375 3.12 -30.14 -3.64
CA GLU A 375 2.14 -31.07 -3.09
C GLU A 375 1.93 -30.83 -1.60
N TRP A 376 3.01 -30.69 -0.82
CA TRP A 376 2.96 -30.36 0.60
C TRP A 376 2.23 -29.05 0.91
N LEU A 377 2.46 -28.00 0.10
CA LEU A 377 1.77 -26.72 0.26
C LEU A 377 0.27 -26.86 -0.06
N GLN A 378 -0.06 -27.66 -1.08
CA GLN A 378 -1.44 -27.91 -1.49
C GLN A 378 -2.18 -28.80 -0.47
N GLU A 379 -1.54 -29.84 0.05
CA GLU A 379 -2.06 -30.66 1.15
C GLU A 379 -2.35 -29.83 2.41
N GLU A 380 -1.42 -28.96 2.82
CA GLU A 380 -1.63 -28.02 3.93
C GLU A 380 -2.87 -27.16 3.70
N LYS A 381 -3.02 -26.62 2.48
CA LYS A 381 -4.16 -25.77 2.10
C LYS A 381 -5.47 -26.55 2.11
N ASP A 382 -5.50 -27.75 1.54
CA ASP A 382 -6.71 -28.57 1.44
C ASP A 382 -7.18 -29.06 2.81
N TYR A 383 -6.24 -29.42 3.69
CA TYR A 383 -6.54 -29.74 5.08
C TYR A 383 -7.18 -28.56 5.82
N LEU A 384 -6.56 -27.37 5.76
CA LEU A 384 -7.11 -26.17 6.42
C LEU A 384 -8.46 -25.74 5.83
N LEU A 385 -8.66 -25.89 4.52
CA LEU A 385 -9.95 -25.63 3.86
C LEU A 385 -11.01 -26.67 4.27
N GLY A 386 -10.62 -27.93 4.44
CA GLY A 386 -11.48 -28.99 4.95
C GLY A 386 -12.02 -28.66 6.34
N LEU A 387 -11.16 -28.18 7.25
CA LEU A 387 -11.56 -27.73 8.58
C LEU A 387 -12.48 -26.49 8.52
N LYS A 388 -12.14 -25.50 7.67
CA LYS A 388 -12.92 -24.26 7.54
C LYS A 388 -14.30 -24.48 6.92
N ASN A 389 -14.37 -25.33 5.90
CA ASN A 389 -15.57 -25.56 5.09
C ASN A 389 -16.21 -26.92 5.37
N ALA A 390 -16.01 -27.48 6.58
CA ALA A 390 -16.56 -28.78 6.98
C ALA A 390 -18.00 -28.93 6.46
N PRO A 391 -18.30 -29.91 5.58
CA PRO A 391 -19.50 -29.88 4.75
C PRO A 391 -20.76 -29.70 5.58
N LYS A 392 -21.43 -28.54 5.45
CA LYS A 392 -22.75 -28.33 6.08
C LYS A 392 -23.80 -29.22 5.43
N GLU A 393 -23.76 -29.32 4.10
CA GLU A 393 -24.81 -29.94 3.28
C GLU A 393 -24.72 -31.47 3.12
N LYS A 394 -23.54 -32.08 3.35
CA LYS A 394 -23.38 -33.56 3.22
C LYS A 394 -23.67 -34.34 4.50
N VAL A 395 -23.87 -33.67 5.64
CA VAL A 395 -23.96 -34.31 6.97
C VAL A 395 -25.12 -33.79 7.81
N GLU A 396 -25.59 -32.55 7.63
CA GLU A 396 -26.80 -32.07 8.31
C GLU A 396 -28.03 -32.51 7.53
N SER A 397 -28.73 -33.52 8.04
CA SER A 397 -30.03 -33.92 7.49
C SER A 397 -31.06 -32.81 7.72
N LEU A 398 -32.08 -32.75 6.86
CA LEU A 398 -33.23 -31.88 7.08
C LEU A 398 -33.88 -32.11 8.47
N GLU A 399 -33.80 -33.33 9.01
CA GLU A 399 -34.23 -33.65 10.38
C GLU A 399 -33.39 -32.92 11.44
N MET A 400 -32.05 -32.82 11.28
CA MET A 400 -31.19 -32.08 12.20
C MET A 400 -31.49 -30.58 12.18
N GLU A 401 -31.72 -30.02 11.00
CA GLU A 401 -32.15 -28.62 10.86
C GLU A 401 -33.50 -28.40 11.53
N TYR A 402 -34.46 -29.30 11.32
CA TYR A 402 -35.77 -29.27 11.96
C TYR A 402 -35.66 -29.31 13.49
N VAL A 403 -34.84 -30.20 14.04
CA VAL A 403 -34.60 -30.26 15.49
C VAL A 403 -33.99 -28.97 16.02
N GLN A 404 -33.02 -28.40 15.32
CA GLN A 404 -32.39 -27.14 15.73
C GLN A 404 -33.38 -25.96 15.68
N LYS A 405 -34.28 -25.92 14.69
CA LYS A 405 -35.33 -24.90 14.57
C LYS A 405 -36.41 -25.04 15.64
N LEU A 406 -36.79 -26.27 16.01
CA LEU A 406 -37.71 -26.51 17.14
C LEU A 406 -37.11 -26.07 18.49
N ILE A 407 -35.82 -26.29 18.72
CA ILE A 407 -35.12 -25.75 19.92
C ILE A 407 -35.15 -24.21 19.90
N ASN A 408 -34.90 -23.59 18.75
CA ASN A 408 -34.94 -22.13 18.61
C ASN A 408 -36.35 -21.58 18.85
N LEU A 409 -37.38 -22.22 18.31
CA LEU A 409 -38.79 -21.88 18.52
C LEU A 409 -39.12 -21.92 20.02
N SER A 410 -38.85 -23.04 20.70
CA SER A 410 -39.09 -23.17 22.15
C SER A 410 -38.36 -22.09 22.98
N THR A 411 -37.12 -21.77 22.60
CA THR A 411 -36.33 -20.71 23.25
C THR A 411 -36.94 -19.33 23.00
N SER A 412 -37.38 -19.05 21.77
CA SER A 412 -37.99 -17.78 21.37
C SER A 412 -39.37 -17.58 22.01
N GLU A 413 -40.17 -18.64 22.16
CA GLU A 413 -41.47 -18.66 22.84
C GLU A 413 -41.31 -18.33 24.32
N THR A 414 -40.35 -18.99 24.99
CA THR A 414 -40.03 -18.74 26.40
C THR A 414 -39.59 -17.28 26.59
N ARG A 415 -38.68 -16.80 25.72
CA ARG A 415 -38.18 -15.41 25.79
C ARG A 415 -39.27 -14.39 25.51
N TYR A 416 -40.13 -14.62 24.52
CA TYR A 416 -41.30 -13.79 24.26
C TYR A 416 -42.23 -13.77 25.47
N GLY A 417 -42.47 -14.91 26.12
CA GLY A 417 -43.26 -15.02 27.36
C GLY A 417 -42.72 -14.12 28.47
N VAL A 418 -41.40 -14.12 28.69
CA VAL A 418 -40.72 -13.23 29.66
C VAL A 418 -40.88 -11.77 29.26
N LEU A 419 -40.56 -11.40 28.02
CA LEU A 419 -40.69 -10.02 27.52
C LEU A 419 -42.15 -9.52 27.57
N ALA A 420 -43.12 -10.39 27.33
CA ALA A 420 -44.54 -10.08 27.43
C ALA A 420 -45.00 -9.94 28.89
N ALA A 421 -44.39 -10.65 29.84
CA ALA A 421 -44.62 -10.43 31.26
C ALA A 421 -43.99 -9.12 31.74
N GLU A 422 -42.77 -8.81 31.31
CA GLU A 422 -42.09 -7.54 31.60
C GLU A 422 -42.85 -6.33 31.04
N ALA A 423 -43.30 -6.40 29.78
CA ALA A 423 -44.12 -5.35 29.17
C ALA A 423 -45.53 -5.25 29.80
N ARG A 424 -46.01 -6.28 30.50
CA ARG A 424 -47.25 -6.21 31.29
C ARG A 424 -47.01 -5.55 32.65
N ARG A 425 -45.91 -5.89 33.35
CA ARG A 425 -45.50 -5.24 34.60
C ARG A 425 -45.22 -3.75 34.41
N ALA A 426 -44.48 -3.40 33.34
CA ALA A 426 -44.21 -2.01 32.99
C ALA A 426 -45.48 -1.20 32.64
N ARG A 427 -46.61 -1.87 32.35
CA ARG A 427 -47.92 -1.23 32.14
C ARG A 427 -48.76 -1.10 33.41
N SER A 428 -48.49 -1.89 34.45
CA SER A 428 -49.23 -1.82 35.72
C SER A 428 -48.64 -0.83 36.72
N ASP A 429 -47.36 -0.46 36.57
CA ASP A 429 -46.77 0.66 37.30
C ASP A 429 -47.32 1.95 36.68
N ASP A 430 -48.07 2.72 37.46
CA ASP A 430 -49.03 3.79 37.10
C ASP A 430 -48.43 5.05 36.42
N ALA A 431 -47.48 4.88 35.50
CA ALA A 431 -46.86 5.93 34.71
C ALA A 431 -46.81 5.51 33.24
N ALA A 432 -47.93 5.66 32.52
CA ALA A 432 -48.04 5.43 31.07
C ALA A 432 -47.03 6.24 30.22
N TYR A 433 -46.27 7.17 30.83
CA TYR A 433 -45.24 8.01 30.22
C TYR A 433 -43.81 7.80 30.78
N ALA A 434 -43.57 6.75 31.58
CA ALA A 434 -42.22 6.45 32.04
C ALA A 434 -41.32 6.01 30.87
N PRO A 435 -40.05 6.50 30.78
CA PRO A 435 -39.13 6.21 29.66
C PRO A 435 -38.90 4.72 29.36
N GLY A 436 -39.20 3.82 30.32
CA GLY A 436 -39.01 2.37 30.19
C GLY A 436 -40.13 1.63 29.44
N VAL A 437 -41.34 2.17 29.38
CA VAL A 437 -42.52 1.46 28.82
C VAL A 437 -42.39 1.26 27.30
N GLY A 438 -41.96 2.30 26.58
CA GLY A 438 -41.72 2.22 25.14
C GLY A 438 -40.61 1.22 24.76
N LYS A 439 -39.55 1.15 25.58
CA LYS A 439 -38.43 0.21 25.38
C LYS A 439 -38.87 -1.24 25.62
N ALA A 440 -39.66 -1.49 26.67
CA ALA A 440 -40.21 -2.81 26.97
C ALA A 440 -41.21 -3.28 25.89
N GLU A 441 -42.05 -2.38 25.39
CA GLU A 441 -43.02 -2.72 24.33
C GLU A 441 -42.34 -2.95 22.97
N LEU A 442 -41.29 -2.19 22.63
CA LEU A 442 -40.46 -2.45 21.45
C LEU A 442 -39.76 -3.81 21.55
N ALA A 443 -39.17 -4.13 22.71
CA ALA A 443 -38.54 -5.42 22.96
C ALA A 443 -39.55 -6.59 22.84
N ARG A 444 -40.78 -6.42 23.37
CA ARG A 444 -41.87 -7.39 23.20
C ARG A 444 -42.21 -7.61 21.73
N ARG A 445 -42.33 -6.54 20.94
CA ARG A 445 -42.65 -6.61 19.50
C ARG A 445 -41.56 -7.36 18.73
N HIS A 446 -40.30 -6.99 18.90
CA HIS A 446 -39.17 -7.70 18.29
C HIS A 446 -39.10 -9.18 18.74
N GLY A 447 -39.42 -9.46 20.01
CA GLY A 447 -39.52 -10.82 20.55
C GLY A 447 -40.60 -11.64 19.84
N LYS A 448 -41.78 -11.05 19.62
CA LYS A 448 -42.90 -11.67 18.88
C LYS A 448 -42.54 -11.95 17.43
N GLU A 449 -42.00 -10.95 16.72
CA GLU A 449 -41.59 -11.07 15.32
C GLU A 449 -40.49 -12.14 15.14
N LYS A 450 -39.62 -12.32 16.14
CA LYS A 450 -38.63 -13.40 16.11
C LYS A 450 -39.28 -14.76 16.28
N MET A 451 -40.18 -14.91 17.25
CA MET A 451 -40.93 -16.15 17.48
C MET A 451 -41.75 -16.56 16.27
N GLU A 452 -42.43 -15.60 15.62
CA GLU A 452 -43.21 -15.85 14.39
C GLU A 452 -42.32 -16.32 13.23
N ARG A 453 -41.15 -15.69 13.02
CA ARG A 453 -40.18 -16.15 12.01
C ARG A 453 -39.60 -17.54 12.31
N ASP A 454 -39.34 -17.84 13.59
CA ASP A 454 -38.87 -19.16 14.00
C ASP A 454 -39.97 -20.22 13.78
N LEU A 455 -41.24 -19.88 14.03
CA LEU A 455 -42.41 -20.74 13.76
C LEU A 455 -42.59 -21.00 12.26
N GLU A 456 -42.52 -19.97 11.41
CA GLU A 456 -42.58 -20.10 9.95
C GLU A 456 -41.46 -21.02 9.43
N SER A 457 -40.24 -20.87 9.97
CA SER A 457 -39.11 -21.74 9.62
C SER A 457 -39.37 -23.21 9.98
N VAL A 458 -40.01 -23.47 11.14
CA VAL A 458 -40.39 -24.82 11.58
C VAL A 458 -41.46 -25.40 10.66
N GLN A 459 -42.52 -24.64 10.35
CA GLN A 459 -43.61 -25.07 9.47
C GLN A 459 -43.14 -25.37 8.04
N GLU A 460 -42.18 -24.59 7.54
CA GLU A 460 -41.54 -24.84 6.24
C GLU A 460 -40.85 -26.21 6.20
N LEU A 461 -40.13 -26.57 7.28
CA LEU A 461 -39.46 -27.85 7.40
C LEU A 461 -40.44 -29.00 7.63
N GLU A 462 -41.51 -28.78 8.40
CA GLU A 462 -42.61 -29.76 8.56
C GLU A 462 -43.20 -30.15 7.20
N ARG A 463 -43.42 -29.16 6.32
CA ARG A 463 -43.90 -29.38 4.95
C ARG A 463 -42.88 -30.11 4.07
N LYS A 464 -41.59 -29.80 4.19
CA LYS A 464 -40.52 -30.46 3.40
C LYS A 464 -40.26 -31.91 3.84
N LEU A 465 -40.42 -32.20 5.13
CA LEU A 465 -40.18 -33.53 5.73
C LEU A 465 -41.44 -34.40 5.80
N ASP A 466 -42.60 -33.90 5.36
CA ASP A 466 -43.92 -34.55 5.46
C ASP A 466 -44.29 -34.93 6.90
N ILE A 467 -44.00 -34.03 7.85
CA ILE A 467 -44.28 -34.23 9.27
C ILE A 467 -45.69 -33.76 9.58
N VAL A 468 -46.57 -34.71 9.89
CA VAL A 468 -47.99 -34.45 10.23
C VAL A 468 -48.14 -33.99 11.69
N GLU A 469 -47.34 -34.55 12.61
CA GLU A 469 -47.36 -34.20 14.02
C GLU A 469 -45.99 -33.69 14.47
N ARG A 470 -45.96 -32.47 15.03
CA ARG A 470 -44.73 -31.80 15.47
C ARG A 470 -43.98 -32.65 16.49
N TRP A 471 -42.67 -32.80 16.28
CA TRP A 471 -41.82 -33.54 17.22
C TRP A 471 -41.74 -32.81 18.57
N THR A 472 -41.82 -33.58 19.65
CA THR A 472 -41.68 -33.09 21.03
C THR A 472 -40.44 -33.70 21.67
N THR A 473 -40.09 -33.23 22.86
CA THR A 473 -38.90 -33.71 23.59
C THR A 473 -38.94 -35.20 23.95
N THR A 474 -40.09 -35.85 23.83
CA THR A 474 -40.30 -37.29 24.07
C THR A 474 -40.40 -38.12 22.79
N SER A 475 -40.44 -37.50 21.61
CA SER A 475 -40.54 -38.22 20.34
C SER A 475 -39.27 -39.06 20.09
N PRO A 476 -39.37 -40.34 19.67
CA PRO A 476 -38.19 -41.18 19.43
C PRO A 476 -37.22 -40.58 18.40
N ARG A 477 -37.75 -40.07 17.28
CA ARG A 477 -36.97 -39.39 16.24
C ARG A 477 -36.29 -38.13 16.75
N TRP A 478 -36.96 -37.35 17.62
CA TRP A 478 -36.34 -36.20 18.28
C TRP A 478 -35.13 -36.62 19.12
N LEU A 479 -35.27 -37.66 19.95
CA LEU A 479 -34.20 -38.13 20.83
C LEU A 479 -32.98 -38.61 20.03
N GLU A 480 -33.19 -39.36 18.95
CA GLU A 480 -32.11 -39.82 18.06
C GLU A 480 -31.42 -38.65 17.35
N THR A 481 -32.19 -37.75 16.74
CA THR A 481 -31.64 -36.61 16.00
C THR A 481 -30.95 -35.60 16.91
N VAL A 482 -31.41 -35.40 18.16
CA VAL A 482 -30.71 -34.56 19.14
C VAL A 482 -29.31 -35.09 19.45
N VAL A 483 -29.11 -36.41 19.53
CA VAL A 483 -27.78 -37.00 19.69
C VAL A 483 -26.88 -36.68 18.49
N GLN A 484 -27.42 -36.76 17.28
CA GLN A 484 -26.70 -36.39 16.05
C GLN A 484 -26.35 -34.90 16.02
N VAL A 485 -27.28 -34.01 16.37
CA VAL A 485 -27.05 -32.56 16.47
C VAL A 485 -25.96 -32.25 17.49
N LYS A 486 -25.94 -32.93 18.65
CA LYS A 486 -24.90 -32.76 19.67
C LYS A 486 -23.53 -33.21 19.16
N LYS A 487 -23.44 -34.39 18.55
CA LYS A 487 -22.21 -34.89 17.90
C LYS A 487 -21.70 -33.93 16.83
N ARG A 488 -22.60 -33.38 16.01
CA ARG A 488 -22.22 -32.42 14.97
C ARG A 488 -21.73 -31.10 15.53
N LYS A 489 -22.39 -30.56 16.56
CA LYS A 489 -21.92 -29.35 17.26
C LYS A 489 -20.54 -29.56 17.87
N TYR A 490 -20.29 -30.73 18.45
CA TYR A 490 -18.97 -31.11 18.93
C TYR A 490 -17.94 -31.13 17.79
N GLN A 491 -18.23 -31.83 16.68
CA GLN A 491 -17.32 -31.89 15.54
C GLN A 491 -17.01 -30.49 14.97
N LEU A 492 -18.02 -29.64 14.77
CA LEU A 492 -17.82 -28.28 14.28
C LEU A 492 -17.00 -27.41 15.25
N ALA A 493 -17.21 -27.59 16.56
CA ALA A 493 -16.42 -26.90 17.57
C ALA A 493 -14.97 -27.40 17.59
N LEU A 494 -14.77 -28.71 17.38
CA LEU A 494 -13.47 -29.36 17.27
C LEU A 494 -12.73 -28.90 16.01
N ASP A 495 -13.34 -28.98 14.83
CA ASP A 495 -12.74 -28.53 13.55
C ASP A 495 -12.32 -27.05 13.61
N ALA A 496 -13.16 -26.20 14.22
CA ALA A 496 -12.87 -24.78 14.39
C ALA A 496 -11.74 -24.51 15.40
N LEU A 497 -11.64 -25.33 16.45
CA LEU A 497 -10.56 -25.24 17.44
C LEU A 497 -9.24 -25.72 16.84
N GLU A 498 -9.26 -26.85 16.13
CA GLU A 498 -8.15 -27.45 15.40
C GLU A 498 -7.55 -26.43 14.43
N LEU A 499 -8.39 -25.83 13.57
CA LEU A 499 -7.98 -24.80 12.61
C LEU A 499 -7.20 -23.66 13.29
N LEU A 500 -7.75 -23.08 14.36
CA LEU A 500 -7.13 -21.94 15.05
C LEU A 500 -5.81 -22.29 15.73
N ILE A 501 -5.66 -23.53 16.20
CA ILE A 501 -4.44 -23.99 16.88
C ILE A 501 -3.35 -24.30 15.85
N VAL A 502 -3.68 -24.99 14.76
CA VAL A 502 -2.73 -25.24 13.66
C VAL A 502 -2.22 -23.92 13.09
N GLU A 503 -3.11 -22.96 12.86
CA GLU A 503 -2.73 -21.60 12.45
C GLU A 503 -1.76 -20.94 13.45
N ARG A 504 -2.08 -21.00 14.74
CA ARG A 504 -1.24 -20.42 15.80
C ARG A 504 0.16 -21.04 15.87
N ILE A 505 0.29 -22.36 15.78
CA ILE A 505 1.59 -23.06 15.84
C ILE A 505 2.50 -22.62 14.69
N PHE A 506 1.95 -22.48 13.49
CA PHE A 506 2.72 -22.04 12.32
C PHE A 506 3.18 -20.60 12.41
N GLU A 507 2.37 -19.73 13.02
CA GLU A 507 2.74 -18.34 13.27
C GLU A 507 3.81 -18.20 14.36
N LEU A 508 3.73 -18.98 15.44
CA LEU A 508 4.75 -19.00 16.50
C LEU A 508 6.12 -19.45 15.97
N THR A 509 6.13 -20.47 15.12
CA THR A 509 7.35 -20.93 14.44
C THR A 509 8.05 -19.78 13.68
N LYS A 510 7.27 -18.86 13.10
CA LYS A 510 7.80 -17.68 12.39
C LYS A 510 8.28 -16.58 13.32
N MET A 511 7.67 -16.39 14.50
CA MET A 511 8.13 -15.41 15.49
C MET A 511 9.56 -15.69 15.97
N ASN A 512 9.93 -16.98 16.03
CA ASN A 512 11.24 -17.46 16.46
C ASN A 512 12.27 -17.54 15.32
N GLN A 513 11.93 -17.13 14.08
CA GLN A 513 12.92 -17.07 13.00
C GLN A 513 13.92 -15.93 13.22
N SER A 514 15.21 -16.28 13.15
CA SER A 514 16.32 -15.33 13.17
C SER A 514 16.20 -14.33 12.01
N GLN A 515 16.64 -13.08 12.23
CA GLN A 515 16.53 -11.93 11.30
C GLN A 515 15.14 -11.26 11.17
N THR A 516 14.17 -11.58 12.04
CA THR A 516 12.90 -10.83 12.08
C THR A 516 13.10 -9.44 12.73
N GLY A 517 12.88 -8.35 11.99
CA GLY A 517 13.02 -6.98 12.51
C GLY A 517 12.09 -6.69 13.70
N TYR A 518 12.50 -5.82 14.63
CA TYR A 518 11.74 -5.53 15.87
C TYR A 518 10.28 -5.12 15.63
N LYS A 519 10.03 -4.29 14.60
CA LYS A 519 8.67 -3.86 14.23
C LYS A 519 7.80 -5.03 13.77
N LEU A 520 8.36 -5.95 12.98
CA LEU A 520 7.64 -7.13 12.49
C LEU A 520 7.31 -8.07 13.65
N ARG A 521 8.25 -8.26 14.59
CA ARG A 521 8.00 -8.99 15.85
C ARG A 521 6.84 -8.38 16.64
N LYS A 522 6.78 -7.06 16.78
CA LYS A 522 5.66 -6.37 17.46
C LYS A 522 4.33 -6.58 16.72
N HIS A 523 4.33 -6.56 15.39
CA HIS A 523 3.13 -6.78 14.59
C HIS A 523 2.60 -8.22 14.72
N ILE A 524 3.49 -9.20 14.58
CA ILE A 524 3.20 -10.62 14.81
C ILE A 524 2.68 -10.84 16.24
N ALA A 525 3.31 -10.22 17.26
CA ALA A 525 2.88 -10.33 18.64
C ALA A 525 1.46 -9.78 18.86
N LYS A 526 1.10 -8.64 18.23
CA LYS A 526 -0.26 -8.08 18.31
C LYS A 526 -1.28 -9.00 17.65
N ALA A 527 -0.94 -9.59 16.50
CA ALA A 527 -1.80 -10.57 15.82
C ALA A 527 -1.99 -11.84 16.67
N LEU A 528 -0.93 -12.33 17.30
CA LEU A 528 -0.97 -13.46 18.24
C LEU A 528 -1.86 -13.16 19.48
N GLN A 529 -1.84 -11.93 20.00
CA GLN A 529 -2.74 -11.53 21.10
C GLN A 529 -4.22 -11.61 20.68
N ALA A 530 -4.57 -11.07 19.51
CA ALA A 530 -5.93 -11.12 18.99
C ALA A 530 -6.40 -12.58 18.78
N ARG A 531 -5.54 -13.44 18.24
CA ARG A 531 -5.82 -14.86 18.03
C ARG A 531 -5.90 -15.67 19.32
N SER A 532 -5.12 -15.31 20.34
CA SER A 532 -5.22 -15.93 21.66
C SER A 532 -6.63 -15.80 22.23
N LYS A 533 -7.30 -14.65 22.02
CA LYS A 533 -8.71 -14.47 22.40
C LYS A 533 -9.64 -15.37 21.58
N ALA A 534 -9.40 -15.52 20.28
CA ALA A 534 -10.19 -16.40 19.42
C ALA A 534 -10.07 -17.88 19.81
N VAL A 535 -8.85 -18.34 20.15
CA VAL A 535 -8.59 -19.70 20.63
C VAL A 535 -9.29 -19.95 21.96
N ARG A 536 -9.22 -19.02 22.93
CA ARG A 536 -9.99 -19.15 24.20
C ARG A 536 -11.49 -19.33 23.94
N ASN A 537 -12.07 -18.48 23.09
CA ASN A 537 -13.48 -18.60 22.71
C ASN A 537 -13.79 -19.91 21.97
N ALA A 538 -12.81 -20.53 21.30
CA ALA A 538 -12.98 -21.82 20.64
C ALA A 538 -12.89 -22.98 21.65
N ILE A 539 -11.98 -22.91 22.62
CA ILE A 539 -11.90 -23.85 23.76
C ILE A 539 -13.22 -23.87 24.53
N ASP A 540 -13.79 -22.69 24.83
CA ASP A 540 -15.08 -22.60 25.52
C ASP A 540 -16.20 -23.28 24.70
N ARG A 541 -16.23 -23.05 23.39
CA ARG A 541 -17.21 -23.70 22.49
C ARG A 541 -17.03 -25.22 22.44
N TYR A 542 -15.78 -25.68 22.37
CA TYR A 542 -15.44 -27.11 22.41
C TYR A 542 -15.88 -27.76 23.72
N ASN A 543 -15.47 -27.20 24.87
CA ASN A 543 -15.80 -27.74 26.19
C ASN A 543 -17.32 -27.78 26.42
N ASN A 544 -18.04 -26.73 26.02
CA ASN A 544 -19.49 -26.71 26.10
C ASN A 544 -20.16 -27.81 25.26
N ALA A 545 -19.61 -28.13 24.08
CA ALA A 545 -20.12 -29.22 23.24
C ALA A 545 -19.71 -30.61 23.76
N ALA A 546 -18.48 -30.74 24.29
CA ALA A 546 -17.91 -31.97 24.83
C ALA A 546 -18.70 -32.52 26.03
N ILE A 547 -19.13 -31.64 26.95
CA ILE A 547 -19.92 -32.00 28.14
C ILE A 547 -21.31 -32.53 27.77
N LEU A 548 -21.85 -32.11 26.62
CA LEU A 548 -23.20 -32.50 26.19
C LEU A 548 -23.27 -33.88 25.53
N LEU A 549 -22.12 -34.50 25.25
CA LEU A 549 -22.02 -35.86 24.70
C LEU A 549 -22.18 -36.93 25.79
N ASN A 550 -22.54 -38.14 25.37
CA ASN A 550 -22.64 -39.31 26.25
C ASN A 550 -21.88 -40.50 25.64
N PRO A 551 -20.75 -40.94 26.24
CA PRO A 551 -20.10 -40.34 27.40
C PRO A 551 -19.54 -38.92 27.10
N PRO A 552 -19.35 -38.06 28.12
CA PRO A 552 -18.72 -36.75 27.94
C PRO A 552 -17.27 -36.89 27.45
N MET A 553 -16.84 -35.98 26.56
CA MET A 553 -15.47 -35.95 26.07
C MET A 553 -14.54 -35.15 27.02
N PRO A 554 -13.22 -35.40 27.01
CA PRO A 554 -12.26 -34.64 27.83
C PRO A 554 -12.31 -33.14 27.53
N GLN A 555 -12.27 -32.33 28.59
CA GLN A 555 -12.20 -30.87 28.49
C GLN A 555 -10.74 -30.41 28.33
N LEU A 556 -10.57 -29.28 27.66
CA LEU A 556 -9.28 -28.63 27.45
C LEU A 556 -9.15 -27.36 28.27
N SER A 557 -7.97 -27.16 28.86
CA SER A 557 -7.58 -25.88 29.43
C SER A 557 -6.77 -25.03 28.44
N TRP A 558 -6.66 -23.73 28.72
CA TRP A 558 -5.81 -22.83 27.94
C TRP A 558 -4.33 -23.22 28.05
N GLU A 559 -3.89 -23.63 29.24
CA GLU A 559 -2.51 -24.03 29.53
C GLU A 559 -2.12 -25.23 28.67
N GLN A 560 -2.97 -26.26 28.62
CA GLN A 560 -2.77 -27.44 27.77
C GLN A 560 -2.61 -27.06 26.30
N VAL A 561 -3.45 -26.14 25.79
CA VAL A 561 -3.41 -25.70 24.40
C VAL A 561 -2.18 -24.85 24.07
N VAL A 562 -1.67 -24.07 25.03
CA VAL A 562 -0.50 -23.19 24.84
C VAL A 562 0.81 -23.96 24.96
N GLU A 563 0.86 -25.00 25.79
CA GLU A 563 2.03 -25.87 25.97
C GLU A 563 2.36 -26.69 24.72
N TYR A 564 1.39 -26.89 23.82
CA TYR A 564 1.64 -27.53 22.53
C TYR A 564 2.59 -26.70 21.67
N ALA A 565 3.82 -27.19 21.53
CA ALA A 565 4.86 -26.59 20.71
C ALA A 565 4.82 -27.11 19.27
N PHE A 566 4.37 -28.36 19.08
CA PHE A 566 4.30 -29.03 17.79
C PHE A 566 2.91 -29.62 17.52
N LEU A 567 2.56 -29.81 16.25
CA LEU A 567 1.32 -30.48 15.86
C LEU A 567 1.23 -31.93 16.39
N ALA A 568 2.37 -32.57 16.59
CA ALA A 568 2.46 -33.91 17.16
C ALA A 568 2.04 -33.98 18.64
N ASP A 569 2.11 -32.86 19.37
CA ASP A 569 1.73 -32.81 20.79
C ASP A 569 0.19 -32.70 20.95
N PHE A 570 -0.54 -32.43 19.87
CA PHE A 570 -1.98 -32.24 19.90
C PHE A 570 -2.71 -33.59 19.87
N ASP A 571 -2.79 -34.25 21.03
CA ASP A 571 -3.44 -35.57 21.19
C ASP A 571 -4.91 -35.60 20.75
N ILE A 572 -5.59 -34.45 20.71
CA ILE A 572 -6.95 -34.34 20.17
C ILE A 572 -7.01 -34.58 18.65
N LEU A 573 -5.91 -34.39 17.90
CA LEU A 573 -5.85 -34.78 16.48
C LEU A 573 -5.96 -36.30 16.29
N ARG A 574 -5.76 -37.10 17.34
CA ARG A 574 -5.88 -38.57 17.25
C ARG A 574 -7.32 -39.01 16.97
N ASP A 575 -8.31 -38.25 17.44
CA ASP A 575 -9.73 -38.52 17.22
C ASP A 575 -10.24 -38.04 15.85
N THR A 576 -9.56 -37.06 15.21
CA THR A 576 -9.94 -36.50 13.90
C THR A 576 -9.15 -37.05 12.72
N GLY A 577 -8.02 -37.73 12.95
CA GLY A 577 -7.30 -38.46 11.92
C GLY A 577 -5.81 -38.60 12.23
N ALA A 578 -5.43 -39.79 12.69
CA ALA A 578 -4.03 -40.21 12.91
C ALA A 578 -3.09 -40.04 11.68
N GLU A 579 -3.62 -39.68 10.50
CA GLU A 579 -2.86 -39.47 9.26
C GLU A 579 -2.25 -38.07 9.11
N VAL A 580 -2.70 -37.03 9.82
CA VAL A 580 -2.18 -35.66 9.58
C VAL A 580 -0.82 -35.44 10.25
N GLN A 581 -0.64 -35.95 11.47
CA GLN A 581 0.61 -35.80 12.24
C GLN A 581 1.82 -36.49 11.58
N SER A 582 1.58 -37.47 10.70
CA SER A 582 2.64 -38.15 9.93
C SER A 582 3.00 -37.42 8.64
N ARG A 583 2.24 -36.39 8.22
CA ARG A 583 2.49 -35.68 6.96
C ARG A 583 3.76 -34.83 7.04
N PRO A 584 4.63 -34.85 6.01
CA PRO A 584 5.88 -34.08 5.99
C PRO A 584 5.71 -32.59 6.30
N TRP A 585 4.69 -31.92 5.77
CA TRP A 585 4.45 -30.48 5.93
C TRP A 585 4.12 -30.04 7.37
N THR A 586 3.84 -30.97 8.28
CA THR A 586 3.63 -30.68 9.71
C THR A 586 4.94 -30.56 10.49
N ARG A 587 6.06 -31.09 9.95
CA ARG A 587 7.36 -31.16 10.64
C ARG A 587 8.18 -29.87 10.44
N PRO A 588 8.78 -29.26 11.48
CA PRO A 588 9.49 -27.99 11.35
C PRO A 588 10.62 -27.96 10.32
N ALA A 589 11.42 -29.03 10.23
CA ALA A 589 12.53 -29.12 9.27
C ALA A 589 12.04 -29.10 7.80
N TYR A 590 10.94 -29.79 7.52
CA TYR A 590 10.32 -29.85 6.19
C TYR A 590 9.69 -28.52 5.81
N ARG A 591 9.08 -27.81 6.78
CA ARG A 591 8.58 -26.44 6.56
C ARG A 591 9.69 -25.43 6.26
N LEU A 592 10.85 -25.56 6.92
CA LEU A 592 12.00 -24.72 6.63
C LEU A 592 12.54 -24.98 5.21
N ALA A 593 12.59 -26.24 4.80
CA ALA A 593 12.96 -26.63 3.44
C ALA A 593 11.94 -26.14 2.39
N LEU A 594 10.64 -26.24 2.70
CA LEU A 594 9.53 -25.71 1.89
C LEU A 594 9.67 -24.19 1.66
N ASP A 595 9.87 -23.42 2.73
CA ASP A 595 10.09 -21.98 2.64
C ASP A 595 11.34 -21.63 1.82
N LYS A 596 12.43 -22.40 2.01
CA LYS A 596 13.67 -22.23 1.25
C LYS A 596 13.46 -22.51 -0.24
N TYR A 597 12.73 -23.57 -0.58
CA TYR A 597 12.37 -23.90 -1.95
C TYR A 597 11.59 -22.76 -2.62
N PHE A 598 10.49 -22.29 -2.00
CA PHE A 598 9.71 -21.21 -2.59
C PHE A 598 10.51 -19.90 -2.69
N ARG A 599 11.36 -19.60 -1.71
CA ARG A 599 12.27 -18.45 -1.78
C ARG A 599 13.29 -18.55 -2.93
N LEU A 600 13.78 -19.76 -3.23
CA LEU A 600 14.62 -20.00 -4.42
C LEU A 600 13.84 -19.74 -5.71
N GLN A 601 12.59 -20.20 -5.82
CA GLN A 601 11.75 -19.93 -6.99
C GLN A 601 11.49 -18.42 -7.18
N ARG A 602 11.15 -17.72 -6.09
CA ARG A 602 11.00 -16.25 -6.09
C ARG A 602 12.29 -15.53 -6.50
N ALA A 603 13.46 -16.02 -6.09
CA ALA A 603 14.74 -15.46 -6.54
C ALA A 603 15.01 -15.70 -8.05
N LYS A 604 14.64 -16.87 -8.59
CA LYS A 604 14.73 -17.14 -10.04
C LYS A 604 13.84 -16.19 -10.85
N GLU A 605 12.62 -15.94 -10.36
CA GLU A 605 11.70 -14.95 -10.96
C GLU A 605 12.24 -13.52 -10.88
N GLU A 606 12.82 -13.14 -9.74
CA GLU A 606 13.41 -11.80 -9.55
C GLU A 606 14.54 -11.55 -10.55
N ILE A 607 15.42 -12.53 -10.81
CA ILE A 607 16.46 -12.41 -11.83
C ILE A 607 15.86 -12.15 -13.22
N ARG A 608 14.85 -12.94 -13.63
CA ARG A 608 14.17 -12.74 -14.93
C ARG A 608 13.57 -11.35 -15.03
N ARG A 609 12.86 -10.92 -14.00
CA ARG A 609 12.25 -9.59 -13.93
C ARG A 609 13.29 -8.47 -14.00
N LEU A 610 14.36 -8.55 -13.22
CA LEU A 610 15.42 -7.55 -13.20
C LEU A 610 16.18 -7.47 -14.52
N ASN A 611 16.37 -8.58 -15.22
CA ASN A 611 16.96 -8.58 -16.57
C ASN A 611 16.14 -7.71 -17.55
N ILE A 612 14.81 -7.79 -17.46
CA ILE A 612 13.90 -6.95 -18.25
C ILE A 612 13.97 -5.51 -17.77
N GLU A 613 13.75 -5.26 -16.47
CA GLU A 613 13.70 -3.91 -15.89
C GLU A 613 14.99 -3.11 -16.12
N ILE A 614 16.16 -3.74 -15.96
CA ILE A 614 17.45 -3.10 -16.24
C ILE A 614 17.54 -2.69 -17.72
N ARG A 615 17.17 -3.59 -18.64
CA ARG A 615 17.22 -3.29 -20.07
C ARG A 615 16.22 -2.21 -20.47
N ARG A 616 15.03 -2.17 -19.87
CA ARG A 616 14.07 -1.07 -20.05
C ARG A 616 14.65 0.28 -19.62
N VAL A 617 15.32 0.34 -18.45
CA VAL A 617 15.98 1.57 -17.98
C VAL A 617 17.12 2.00 -18.91
N VAL A 618 17.96 1.08 -19.36
CA VAL A 618 19.04 1.38 -20.31
C VAL A 618 18.49 1.94 -21.63
N THR A 619 17.44 1.31 -22.15
CA THR A 619 16.78 1.73 -23.39
C THR A 619 16.16 3.12 -23.22
N TRP A 620 15.49 3.37 -22.09
CA TRP A 620 14.92 4.68 -21.75
C TRP A 620 15.98 5.78 -21.72
N ILE A 621 17.10 5.57 -21.02
CA ILE A 621 18.19 6.55 -20.92
C ILE A 621 18.69 6.94 -22.32
N HIS A 622 18.89 5.93 -23.18
CA HIS A 622 19.35 6.14 -24.55
C HIS A 622 18.34 6.93 -25.39
N ASP A 623 17.08 6.49 -25.40
CA ASP A 623 16.05 7.04 -26.29
C ASP A 623 15.57 8.42 -25.84
N GLU A 624 15.43 8.65 -24.53
CA GLU A 624 15.03 9.94 -23.96
C GLU A 624 16.11 11.02 -24.20
N ASP A 625 17.40 10.71 -24.02
CA ASP A 625 18.47 11.68 -24.31
C ASP A 625 18.52 12.02 -25.80
N ARG A 626 18.37 11.02 -26.70
CA ARG A 626 18.32 11.23 -28.15
C ARG A 626 17.13 12.10 -28.55
N LEU A 627 15.93 11.81 -28.03
CA LEU A 627 14.72 12.60 -28.26
C LEU A 627 14.92 14.06 -27.86
N LEU A 628 15.38 14.30 -26.63
CA LEU A 628 15.50 15.65 -26.08
C LEU A 628 16.58 16.47 -26.81
N ARG A 629 17.68 15.83 -27.25
CA ARG A 629 18.68 16.49 -28.11
C ARG A 629 18.11 16.84 -29.47
N ARG A 630 17.42 15.89 -30.12
CA ARG A 630 16.80 16.12 -31.42
C ARG A 630 15.80 17.29 -31.35
N LYS A 631 14.92 17.29 -30.35
CA LYS A 631 13.95 18.37 -30.17
C LYS A 631 14.59 19.73 -29.91
N GLY A 632 15.65 19.74 -29.09
CA GLY A 632 16.46 20.94 -28.88
C GLY A 632 17.11 21.49 -30.16
N ARG A 633 17.52 20.61 -31.10
CA ARG A 633 18.04 21.02 -32.42
C ARG A 633 16.93 21.51 -33.34
N GLU A 634 15.77 20.84 -33.38
CA GLU A 634 14.62 21.24 -34.19
C GLU A 634 14.14 22.66 -33.86
N LEU A 635 14.00 22.99 -32.57
CA LEU A 635 13.58 24.31 -32.13
C LEU A 635 14.56 25.42 -32.53
N ARG A 636 15.86 25.12 -32.58
CA ARG A 636 16.90 26.09 -32.99
C ARG A 636 16.91 26.38 -34.48
N ARG A 637 16.20 25.61 -35.31
CA ARG A 637 16.07 25.88 -36.74
C ARG A 637 15.11 27.06 -36.95
N SER A 638 15.62 28.11 -37.60
CA SER A 638 14.89 29.37 -37.85
C SER A 638 14.25 29.47 -39.25
N GLN A 639 14.46 28.47 -40.12
CA GLN A 639 13.94 28.51 -41.49
C GLN A 639 12.41 28.61 -41.50
N GLY A 640 11.89 29.63 -42.19
CA GLY A 640 10.45 29.83 -42.42
C GLY A 640 9.67 30.43 -41.25
N LYS A 641 10.31 30.91 -40.18
CA LYS A 641 9.65 31.48 -38.98
C LYS A 641 9.77 33.00 -38.92
N SER A 642 8.80 33.66 -38.29
CA SER A 642 8.91 35.09 -37.94
C SER A 642 9.99 35.30 -36.87
N ALA A 643 10.48 36.54 -36.72
CA ALA A 643 11.48 36.87 -35.70
C ALA A 643 10.99 36.56 -34.27
N GLU A 644 9.73 36.91 -33.96
CA GLU A 644 9.10 36.64 -32.66
C GLU A 644 8.98 35.13 -32.39
N GLN A 645 8.60 34.36 -33.41
CA GLN A 645 8.48 32.91 -33.28
C GLN A 645 9.84 32.23 -33.13
N ALA A 646 10.86 32.71 -33.85
CA ALA A 646 12.23 32.20 -33.71
C ALA A 646 12.81 32.48 -32.31
N GLU A 647 12.50 33.64 -31.71
CA GLU A 647 12.90 33.95 -30.34
C GLU A 647 12.18 33.06 -29.31
N ALA A 648 10.86 32.87 -29.45
CA ALA A 648 10.08 31.98 -28.60
C ALA A 648 10.60 30.53 -28.64
N ASP A 649 10.91 30.02 -29.84
CA ASP A 649 11.46 28.67 -30.02
C ASP A 649 12.86 28.54 -29.43
N LEU A 650 13.70 29.58 -29.51
CA LEU A 650 15.02 29.57 -28.90
C LEU A 650 14.92 29.50 -27.36
N ASN A 651 14.01 30.27 -26.77
CA ASN A 651 13.72 30.22 -25.34
C ASN A 651 13.22 28.84 -24.93
N LEU A 652 12.30 28.26 -25.70
CA LEU A 652 11.80 26.90 -25.47
C LEU A 652 12.91 25.84 -25.63
N ALA A 653 13.84 26.01 -26.58
CA ALA A 653 14.99 25.11 -26.75
C ALA A 653 15.92 25.13 -25.52
N VAL A 654 16.06 26.28 -24.86
CA VAL A 654 16.78 26.38 -23.59
C VAL A 654 16.03 25.62 -22.49
N GLN A 655 14.71 25.73 -22.41
CA GLN A 655 13.92 24.99 -21.42
C GLN A 655 13.97 23.47 -21.65
N VAL A 656 13.91 23.00 -22.90
CA VAL A 656 14.09 21.59 -23.25
C VAL A 656 15.50 21.10 -22.84
N ARG A 657 16.54 21.91 -23.03
CA ARG A 657 17.90 21.57 -22.56
C ARG A 657 17.94 21.45 -21.03
N LEU A 658 17.37 22.40 -20.30
CA LEU A 658 17.32 22.37 -18.83
C LEU A 658 16.52 21.17 -18.32
N TYR A 659 15.45 20.81 -19.02
CA TYR A 659 14.67 19.59 -18.75
C TYR A 659 15.52 18.33 -18.95
N ARG A 660 16.27 18.23 -20.06
CA ARG A 660 17.22 17.14 -20.35
C ARG A 660 18.27 17.00 -19.26
N GLU A 661 18.95 18.09 -18.90
CA GLU A 661 19.98 18.11 -17.85
C GLU A 661 19.42 17.71 -16.48
N ARG A 662 18.14 18.03 -16.21
CA ARG A 662 17.47 17.60 -14.98
C ARG A 662 17.14 16.11 -14.99
N ARG A 663 16.56 15.59 -16.08
CA ARG A 663 16.20 14.17 -16.24
C ARG A 663 17.43 13.28 -16.26
N GLY A 664 18.43 13.65 -17.06
CA GLY A 664 19.64 12.84 -17.26
C GLY A 664 20.71 12.98 -16.18
N ARG A 665 20.41 13.72 -15.10
CA ARG A 665 21.36 14.02 -14.01
C ARG A 665 22.02 12.79 -13.39
N PHE A 666 21.33 11.65 -13.40
CA PHE A 666 21.77 10.42 -12.76
C PHE A 666 22.10 9.30 -13.74
N ASP A 667 21.96 9.52 -15.05
CA ASP A 667 22.06 8.49 -16.08
C ASP A 667 23.46 7.85 -16.10
N ASP A 668 24.51 8.66 -16.02
CA ASP A 668 25.88 8.16 -15.93
C ASP A 668 26.12 7.28 -14.69
N ALA A 669 25.51 7.66 -13.57
CA ALA A 669 25.60 6.87 -12.34
C ALA A 669 24.82 5.54 -12.46
N HIS A 670 23.67 5.55 -13.13
CA HIS A 670 22.93 4.33 -13.45
C HIS A 670 23.75 3.40 -14.35
N MET A 671 24.29 3.92 -15.46
CA MET A 671 25.09 3.14 -16.39
C MET A 671 26.36 2.59 -15.76
N ARG A 672 27.05 3.35 -14.88
CA ARG A 672 28.18 2.83 -14.11
C ARG A 672 27.79 1.64 -13.23
N ARG A 673 26.66 1.73 -12.50
CA ARG A 673 26.18 0.62 -11.66
C ARG A 673 25.86 -0.62 -12.48
N PHE A 674 25.18 -0.47 -13.62
CA PHE A 674 24.87 -1.60 -14.50
C PHE A 674 26.12 -2.23 -15.11
N ARG A 675 27.14 -1.45 -15.49
CA ARG A 675 28.44 -1.99 -15.96
C ARG A 675 29.16 -2.80 -14.88
N VAL A 676 29.07 -2.38 -13.61
CA VAL A 676 29.62 -3.16 -12.48
C VAL A 676 28.83 -4.46 -12.28
N LEU A 677 27.50 -4.38 -12.29
CA LEU A 677 26.64 -5.55 -12.16
C LEU A 677 26.88 -6.56 -13.30
N ALA A 678 27.06 -6.10 -14.54
CA ALA A 678 27.29 -6.95 -15.70
C ALA A 678 28.59 -7.79 -15.61
N LYS A 679 29.55 -7.37 -14.77
CA LYS A 679 30.79 -8.12 -14.48
C LYS A 679 30.63 -9.15 -13.36
N THR A 680 29.48 -9.18 -12.67
CA THR A 680 29.24 -10.07 -11.54
C THR A 680 28.90 -11.48 -12.02
N ALA A 681 29.51 -12.51 -11.44
CA ALA A 681 29.18 -13.91 -11.74
C ALA A 681 27.70 -14.19 -11.45
N GLY A 682 26.98 -14.73 -12.44
CA GLY A 682 25.53 -14.98 -12.38
C GLY A 682 24.66 -13.88 -12.98
N PHE A 683 25.24 -12.77 -13.48
CA PHE A 683 24.50 -11.85 -14.32
C PHE A 683 24.15 -12.50 -15.66
N THR A 684 22.87 -12.49 -16.04
CA THR A 684 22.35 -13.11 -17.27
C THR A 684 21.57 -12.14 -18.16
N GLY A 685 21.47 -10.87 -17.74
CA GLY A 685 20.77 -9.83 -18.48
C GLY A 685 21.62 -9.18 -19.56
N SER A 686 21.11 -8.07 -20.11
CA SER A 686 21.81 -7.24 -21.07
C SER A 686 21.79 -5.77 -20.65
N ILE A 687 22.92 -5.10 -20.87
CA ILE A 687 23.08 -3.66 -20.69
C ILE A 687 23.15 -2.91 -22.03
N SER A 688 22.79 -3.58 -23.13
CA SER A 688 22.62 -2.97 -24.44
C SER A 688 21.18 -2.49 -24.60
N PRO A 689 20.94 -1.31 -25.19
CA PRO A 689 19.59 -0.83 -25.50
C PRO A 689 18.79 -1.86 -26.31
N GLY A 690 17.50 -1.97 -26.00
CA GLY A 690 16.51 -2.66 -26.84
C GLY A 690 15.92 -1.72 -27.90
N ARG A 691 14.84 -2.16 -28.55
CA ARG A 691 14.00 -1.32 -29.42
C ARG A 691 12.66 -1.11 -28.73
N ALA A 692 12.29 0.13 -28.41
CA ALA A 692 11.03 0.41 -27.70
C ALA A 692 9.80 -0.05 -28.50
N VAL A 693 8.80 -0.62 -27.82
CA VAL A 693 7.54 -1.08 -28.45
C VAL A 693 6.69 0.11 -28.93
N GLU A 694 6.57 1.12 -28.07
CA GLU A 694 5.98 2.40 -28.47
C GLU A 694 7.11 3.23 -29.08
N VAL A 695 7.10 3.35 -30.42
CA VAL A 695 7.99 4.27 -31.12
C VAL A 695 7.68 5.66 -30.59
N VAL A 696 8.56 6.21 -29.76
CA VAL A 696 8.56 7.63 -29.46
C VAL A 696 8.53 8.34 -30.81
N GLN A 697 7.44 9.04 -31.11
CA GLN A 697 7.21 9.62 -32.43
C GLN A 697 8.47 10.37 -32.91
N GLY A 698 9.00 9.93 -34.06
CA GLY A 698 10.16 10.53 -34.73
C GLY A 698 11.51 9.84 -34.54
N ILE A 699 11.64 8.69 -33.86
CA ILE A 699 12.94 7.94 -33.77
C ILE A 699 13.22 7.03 -34.99
N ASP A 700 12.43 7.09 -36.07
CA ASP A 700 12.85 6.48 -37.35
C ASP A 700 13.73 7.45 -38.13
N GLU A 701 15.04 7.22 -38.06
CA GLU A 701 15.94 7.01 -39.20
C GLU A 701 17.37 6.78 -38.68
N MET A 702 18.09 5.89 -39.37
CA MET A 702 19.50 5.59 -39.17
C MET A 702 20.34 6.84 -39.47
N GLU A 703 20.64 7.65 -38.46
CA GLU A 703 21.86 8.46 -38.46
C GLU A 703 22.89 7.74 -37.57
N VAL A 704 23.75 6.96 -38.23
CA VAL A 704 25.02 6.52 -37.66
C VAL A 704 25.91 7.75 -37.62
N ASP A 705 25.81 8.54 -36.55
CA ASP A 705 26.73 9.64 -36.31
C ASP A 705 28.06 9.07 -35.80
N ASN A 706 28.99 9.01 -36.74
CA ASN A 706 30.41 8.79 -36.55
C ASN A 706 31.01 10.03 -35.85
N GLU A 707 30.76 10.21 -34.54
CA GLU A 707 31.46 11.22 -33.75
C GLU A 707 32.77 10.63 -33.20
N GLY A 708 33.85 11.23 -33.66
CA GLY A 708 35.23 10.86 -33.37
C GLY A 708 35.55 10.85 -31.88
N ASN A 709 36.35 9.86 -31.55
CA ASN A 709 37.05 9.65 -30.30
C ASN A 709 37.91 10.88 -29.94
N GLU A 710 37.40 11.81 -29.14
CA GLU A 710 38.24 12.72 -28.36
C GLU A 710 38.75 11.98 -27.13
N THR A 711 39.87 11.29 -27.31
CA THR A 711 40.67 10.69 -26.23
C THR A 711 41.20 11.80 -25.32
N GLY A 712 40.56 11.99 -24.18
CA GLY A 712 41.15 12.68 -23.03
C GLY A 712 42.21 11.79 -22.40
N SER A 713 43.47 12.24 -22.44
CA SER A 713 44.66 11.58 -21.91
C SER A 713 44.50 11.10 -20.46
N GLU A 714 44.65 9.80 -20.25
CA GLU A 714 44.90 9.19 -18.95
C GLU A 714 46.36 9.43 -18.56
N SER A 715 46.59 10.01 -17.40
CA SER A 715 47.88 9.99 -16.71
C SER A 715 47.78 9.01 -15.54
N GLU A 716 48.45 7.87 -15.68
CA GLU A 716 48.72 6.90 -14.63
C GLU A 716 49.70 7.49 -13.60
N GLU A 717 49.32 7.46 -12.32
CA GLU A 717 50.29 7.38 -11.22
C GLU A 717 49.78 6.32 -10.24
N GLY A 718 50.51 5.22 -10.16
CA GLY A 718 50.32 4.18 -9.14
C GLY A 718 51.27 4.39 -7.98
N VAL A 719 50.86 4.00 -6.77
CA VAL A 719 51.75 3.57 -5.69
C VAL A 719 51.01 2.50 -4.84
N ALA A 720 51.77 1.45 -4.51
CA ALA A 720 51.51 0.31 -3.61
C ALA A 720 51.01 0.76 -2.21
N GLY A 721 50.33 -0.04 -1.37
CA GLY A 721 50.51 -1.44 -0.97
C GLY A 721 50.90 -1.49 0.52
N GLU A 722 50.46 -2.54 1.23
CA GLU A 722 50.59 -2.84 2.70
C GLU A 722 49.44 -2.27 3.56
N GLY A 723 48.74 -3.00 4.44
CA GLY A 723 48.80 -4.38 4.93
C GLY A 723 48.28 -4.42 6.39
N ASP A 724 47.25 -5.23 6.66
CA ASP A 724 46.90 -5.94 7.93
C ASP A 724 46.46 -5.05 9.15
N ASP A 725 45.51 -5.35 10.05
CA ASP A 725 44.80 -6.57 10.50
C ASP A 725 43.53 -6.22 11.36
N GLU A 726 42.58 -7.18 11.39
CA GLU A 726 41.72 -7.67 12.51
C GLU A 726 40.69 -6.81 13.30
N ASP A 727 39.41 -7.11 13.01
CA ASP A 727 38.30 -7.63 13.87
C ASP A 727 37.66 -6.92 15.11
N GLU A 728 36.33 -7.13 15.18
CA GLU A 728 35.34 -7.04 16.29
C GLU A 728 34.78 -5.71 16.86
N GLY A 729 33.43 -5.57 16.78
CA GLY A 729 32.59 -5.26 17.96
C GLY A 729 31.96 -3.86 18.16
N ASP A 730 30.67 -3.74 17.78
CA ASP A 730 29.56 -3.01 18.45
C ASP A 730 29.47 -1.46 18.53
N ASP A 731 28.21 -1.02 18.55
CA ASP A 731 27.58 0.31 18.52
C ASP A 731 28.31 1.53 19.14
N THR A 732 28.44 2.61 18.36
CA THR A 732 27.79 3.94 18.57
C THR A 732 28.60 5.09 17.94
N ARG A 733 27.87 6.05 17.35
CA ARG A 733 28.25 7.44 16.96
C ARG A 733 29.06 7.64 15.67
N ASP A 734 28.34 8.17 14.68
CA ASP A 734 28.66 9.25 13.74
C ASP A 734 30.08 9.41 13.16
N THR A 735 30.07 9.70 11.85
CA THR A 735 31.09 10.36 11.01
C THR A 735 32.27 9.53 10.48
N GLU A 736 32.16 9.08 9.23
CA GLU A 736 33.09 9.52 8.18
C GLU A 736 32.51 9.28 6.77
N VAL A 737 32.24 10.39 6.08
CA VAL A 737 31.77 10.42 4.70
C VAL A 737 32.95 10.12 3.78
N SER A 738 32.98 8.91 3.23
CA SER A 738 33.97 8.53 2.21
C SER A 738 33.80 9.36 0.94
N ARG A 739 34.92 9.95 0.54
CA ARG A 739 35.11 11.00 -0.47
C ARG A 739 34.56 10.62 -1.85
N ILE A 740 33.36 11.10 -2.17
CA ILE A 740 32.93 11.33 -3.55
C ILE A 740 33.36 12.77 -3.90
N ARG A 741 34.38 12.93 -4.77
CA ARG A 741 34.74 14.25 -5.33
C ARG A 741 33.61 14.74 -6.23
N TYR A 742 32.62 15.41 -5.67
CA TYR A 742 31.76 16.33 -6.41
C TYR A 742 32.57 17.61 -6.65
N ARG A 743 32.91 17.91 -7.91
CA ARG A 743 33.26 19.28 -8.29
C ARG A 743 31.98 20.12 -8.19
N LEU A 744 31.73 20.69 -7.01
CA LEU A 744 30.80 21.81 -6.83
C LEU A 744 31.43 23.05 -7.49
N SER A 745 31.23 23.19 -8.81
CA SER A 745 31.35 24.49 -9.45
C SER A 745 30.10 25.32 -9.10
N VAL A 746 30.31 26.62 -8.87
CA VAL A 746 29.33 27.68 -8.58
C VAL A 746 29.14 28.03 -7.09
N LEU A 747 30.17 28.65 -6.52
CA LEU A 747 30.01 29.86 -5.71
C LEU A 747 30.93 30.93 -6.29
N ALA A 748 30.48 31.57 -7.38
CA ALA A 748 31.02 32.87 -7.76
C ALA A 748 30.31 33.90 -6.86
N VAL A 749 31.03 34.41 -5.88
CA VAL A 749 30.75 35.69 -5.25
C VAL A 749 31.44 36.71 -6.13
N ASP A 750 30.67 37.51 -6.85
CA ASP A 750 31.21 38.69 -7.52
C ASP A 750 31.74 39.64 -6.44
N GLY A 751 33.05 39.62 -6.24
CA GLY A 751 33.76 40.63 -5.49
C GLY A 751 33.93 41.85 -6.39
N ALA A 752 33.05 42.84 -6.22
CA ALA A 752 33.33 44.18 -6.70
C ALA A 752 34.56 44.71 -5.92
N ARG A 753 35.69 44.82 -6.62
CA ARG A 753 36.84 45.63 -6.18
C ARG A 753 36.45 47.09 -6.33
N GLU A 754 36.19 47.78 -5.23
CA GLU A 754 36.37 49.23 -5.17
C GLU A 754 37.82 49.50 -4.71
N GLN A 755 38.67 49.89 -5.66
CA GLN A 755 39.72 50.88 -5.42
C GLN A 755 38.98 52.23 -5.49
N GLY A 756 38.96 53.09 -4.48
CA GLY A 756 40.12 53.81 -3.95
C GLY A 756 40.06 55.26 -4.45
N ASP A 757 40.35 56.21 -3.56
CA ASP A 757 40.44 57.68 -3.72
C ASP A 757 39.14 58.45 -3.37
N GLU A 758 39.09 59.49 -2.53
CA GLU A 758 40.09 60.23 -1.75
C GLU A 758 39.34 61.15 -0.74
N VAL A 759 39.95 61.35 0.44
CA VAL A 759 39.73 62.35 1.53
C VAL A 759 38.47 62.26 2.42
#